data_AF-A0A915E8C3-F1
#
_entry.id   AF-A0A915E8C3-F1
#
_cell.length_a   1.000
_cell.length_b   1.000
_cell.length_c   1.000
_cell.angle_alpha   90.00
_cell.angle_beta   90.00
_cell.angle_gamma   90.00
#
_symmetry.space_group_name_H-M   'P 1'
#
loop_
_entity.id
_entity.type
_entity.pdbx_description
1 polymer ?
#
loop_
_entity_poly.entity_id
_entity_poly.type
_entity_poly.pdbx_seq_one_letter_code
_entity_poly.pdbx_strand_id
1 'polypeptide(L)'
;MTILKTCIALRPLALRNLEVRDQVLFRLSAQTPARLQFNSLRPISTTSPLNGSLMKKYEAYLEDNFPKFYSLHRLVVDGTKSCFSDLKSYWSIRKDLNNQTRELSDLSMKELAIYVQTREDIVKLLAIGAIAPLPMAMPTLALAIIFFPRFVLTRHFWTEDQRKQFWSRMIKDQSKKHFPALTNYIKQANPEIPVDARTAAQIKVPPLEECSFLHLYHLTRIHGAFVISGSRSLRRRAQALQRLDDLMANNLEDLKHLSGTDLHSQLYLRKIYYDDCTTEERMRESLREWLMVSPYFKSESLYLHLPVFIHSSSENKMVVEPEKQKEAEEPKGNFLLTSPALILLFNEFLIYYLVLFRCNWPADGSIDVSSNTTRVMIVADTHLLGVRRGHWFDKLRREWQMYRSFQTAISLLNPEAVFFLGDLLDEGLLGTNDVFQTYVERFNSLFHTPPTIKQFYAAGNHDIGFHYEIFPMRLDRFTQSFGVPAAVQQLELNGNIVVLVNSMAMERDGCRLCVQAEEEVEKVAQLLKCSRNYTSGCRASLNVPYSRPVLMQHFPLFRKSDELCEESTDLAPSNVRSQKFKPNLDCLSESSTKFLIEKLRPRAVFGGHTHFGCKKWWRSPANFWEYTVPSFSWRNNRRPSFHLVSMSPSQLSANTCFLPDEYYVLGSYVAFTLSWITLALWMAFGVYRERRNVRKRFLLLTTNKKVNVE
;
A
#
# COMPACT_ATOMS: atom_id res chain seq x y z
N MET A 1 15.11 -2.76 -14.70
CA MET A 1 15.27 -1.59 -13.80
C MET A 1 14.87 -0.26 -14.44
N THR A 2 15.14 -0.01 -15.73
CA THR A 2 14.78 1.27 -16.40
C THR A 2 13.30 1.36 -16.81
N ILE A 3 12.65 0.24 -17.14
CA ILE A 3 11.26 0.22 -17.63
C ILE A 3 10.22 0.54 -16.54
N LEU A 4 10.52 0.23 -15.26
CA LEU A 4 9.60 0.48 -14.14
C LEU A 4 9.71 1.91 -13.60
N LYS A 5 10.87 2.57 -13.77
CA LYS A 5 11.07 3.97 -13.36
C LYS A 5 10.28 4.94 -14.24
N THR A 6 10.06 4.62 -15.52
CA THR A 6 9.34 5.49 -16.46
C THR A 6 7.82 5.48 -16.26
N CYS A 7 7.25 4.36 -15.78
CA CYS A 7 5.80 4.23 -15.58
C CYS A 7 5.27 4.99 -14.36
N ILE A 8 6.11 5.28 -13.36
CA ILE A 8 5.69 5.89 -12.09
C ILE A 8 5.91 7.42 -12.08
N ALA A 9 6.74 7.97 -12.98
CA ALA A 9 7.19 9.36 -12.90
C ALA A 9 6.41 10.38 -13.79
N LEU A 10 5.31 10.01 -14.46
CA LEU A 10 4.66 10.92 -15.42
C LEU A 10 3.16 11.15 -15.18
N ARG A 11 2.88 12.03 -14.22
CA ARG A 11 1.80 13.05 -14.27
C ARG A 11 2.30 14.23 -13.39
N PRO A 12 2.39 15.51 -13.84
CA PRO A 12 2.05 16.12 -15.13
C PRO A 12 3.14 17.12 -15.62
N LEU A 13 4.04 16.75 -16.54
CA LEU A 13 5.01 17.72 -17.12
C LEU A 13 5.30 17.53 -18.62
N ALA A 14 4.83 16.43 -19.23
CA ALA A 14 5.04 16.16 -20.66
C ALA A 14 3.86 16.59 -21.56
N LEU A 15 3.01 17.52 -21.10
CA LEU A 15 1.83 18.00 -21.84
C LEU A 15 2.01 19.36 -22.53
N ARG A 16 3.22 19.97 -22.52
CA ARG A 16 3.43 21.29 -23.16
C ARG A 16 4.41 21.35 -24.33
N ASN A 17 5.29 20.35 -24.52
CA ASN A 17 6.39 20.47 -25.53
C ASN A 17 6.28 19.53 -26.74
N LEU A 18 5.15 18.85 -26.94
CA LEU A 18 4.92 17.99 -28.11
C LEU A 18 3.85 18.53 -29.08
N GLU A 19 3.22 19.67 -28.80
CA GLU A 19 2.19 20.27 -29.66
C GLU A 19 2.72 20.84 -30.99
N VAL A 20 4.01 21.14 -31.10
CA VAL A 20 4.55 21.85 -32.28
C VAL A 20 5.03 20.90 -33.39
N ARG A 21 5.33 19.62 -33.08
CA ARG A 21 5.97 18.70 -34.04
C ARG A 21 5.00 17.80 -34.80
N ASP A 22 3.78 17.61 -34.30
CA ASP A 22 2.78 16.69 -34.85
C ASP A 22 1.83 17.33 -35.89
N GLN A 23 1.78 18.67 -36.01
CA GLN A 23 0.95 19.34 -37.01
C GLN A 23 1.49 19.21 -38.46
N VAL A 24 2.78 18.93 -38.63
CA VAL A 24 3.41 18.81 -39.97
C VAL A 24 3.24 17.40 -40.56
N LEU A 25 3.16 16.37 -39.72
CA LEU A 25 2.99 14.97 -40.18
C LEU A 25 1.54 14.60 -40.50
N PHE A 26 0.56 15.33 -39.97
CA PHE A 26 -0.87 15.03 -40.18
C PHE A 26 -1.41 15.48 -41.55
N ARG A 27 -0.71 16.37 -42.28
CA ARG A 27 -1.17 16.87 -43.59
C ARG A 27 -0.73 16.05 -44.79
N LEU A 28 0.19 15.09 -44.64
CA LEU A 28 0.76 14.33 -45.77
C LEU A 28 0.12 12.96 -46.04
N SER A 29 -0.85 12.51 -45.23
CA SER A 29 -1.55 11.23 -45.46
C SER A 29 -2.93 11.38 -46.11
N ALA A 30 -3.35 12.60 -46.46
CA ALA A 30 -4.70 12.91 -46.91
C ALA A 30 -4.92 12.81 -48.44
N GLN A 31 -4.14 12.01 -49.18
CA GLN A 31 -4.39 11.79 -50.62
C GLN A 31 -3.96 10.38 -51.06
N THR A 32 -4.81 9.38 -50.86
CA THR A 32 -4.87 8.16 -51.70
C THR A 32 -6.17 7.39 -51.42
N PRO A 33 -6.90 6.88 -52.44
CA PRO A 33 -8.15 6.19 -52.21
C PRO A 33 -7.92 4.81 -51.57
N ALA A 34 -8.60 4.56 -50.45
CA ALA A 34 -8.42 3.40 -49.61
C ALA A 34 -8.98 2.12 -50.25
N ARG A 35 -8.09 1.22 -50.67
CA ARG A 35 -8.42 -0.20 -50.85
C ARG A 35 -8.36 -0.83 -49.45
N LEU A 36 -9.53 -1.19 -48.90
CA LEU A 36 -9.66 -1.83 -47.58
C LEU A 36 -8.92 -3.16 -47.58
N GLN A 37 -7.69 -3.17 -47.05
CA GLN A 37 -7.00 -4.40 -46.64
C GLN A 37 -7.28 -4.62 -45.15
N PHE A 38 -7.50 -5.88 -44.76
CA PHE A 38 -7.42 -6.31 -43.36
C PHE A 38 -6.01 -6.03 -42.83
N ASN A 39 -5.76 -4.78 -42.42
CA ASN A 39 -4.54 -4.40 -41.75
C ASN A 39 -4.53 -5.16 -40.42
N SER A 40 -3.68 -6.18 -40.36
CA SER A 40 -3.40 -7.03 -39.21
C SER A 40 -3.69 -6.35 -37.87
N LEU A 41 -4.39 -7.06 -36.97
CA LEU A 41 -4.55 -6.64 -35.57
C LEU A 41 -3.21 -6.68 -34.81
N ARG A 42 -2.10 -6.96 -35.50
CA ARG A 42 -0.77 -6.72 -34.99
C ARG A 42 -0.61 -5.24 -34.58
N PRO A 43 0.17 -5.01 -33.53
CA PRO A 43 0.74 -3.69 -33.28
C PRO A 43 1.48 -3.22 -34.54
N ILE A 44 1.41 -1.93 -34.81
CA ILE A 44 2.09 -1.31 -35.95
C ILE A 44 3.57 -1.74 -35.91
N SER A 45 4.08 -2.34 -36.99
CA SER A 45 5.52 -2.46 -37.19
C SER A 45 6.08 -1.05 -37.40
N THR A 46 6.40 -0.33 -36.32
CA THR A 46 7.01 1.00 -36.45
C THR A 46 8.52 0.92 -36.37
N THR A 47 9.10 1.38 -37.48
CA THR A 47 10.45 1.92 -37.66
C THR A 47 11.58 1.05 -37.14
N SER A 48 12.21 0.36 -38.10
CA SER A 48 13.60 -0.05 -37.97
C SER A 48 14.43 1.13 -37.41
N PRO A 49 15.25 0.89 -36.37
CA PRO A 49 16.10 1.95 -35.83
C PRO A 49 16.96 2.54 -36.94
N LEU A 50 17.13 3.88 -36.92
CA LEU A 50 17.99 4.62 -37.85
C LEU A 50 19.30 3.86 -38.07
N ASN A 51 19.67 3.68 -39.35
CA ASN A 51 20.86 2.94 -39.73
C ASN A 51 22.09 3.50 -38.98
N GLY A 52 22.75 2.67 -38.16
CA GLY A 52 23.94 3.01 -37.39
C GLY A 52 23.75 3.25 -35.88
N SER A 53 22.53 3.22 -35.33
CA SER A 53 22.31 3.48 -33.90
C SER A 53 22.90 2.40 -32.97
N LEU A 54 23.31 2.81 -31.76
CA LEU A 54 23.88 1.94 -30.71
C LEU A 54 22.90 0.82 -30.31
N MET A 55 21.59 1.10 -30.36
CA MET A 55 20.54 0.12 -30.10
C MET A 55 20.50 -0.99 -31.16
N LYS A 56 20.70 -0.66 -32.45
CA LYS A 56 20.74 -1.65 -33.53
C LYS A 56 21.97 -2.56 -33.43
N LYS A 57 23.12 -1.99 -33.03
CA LYS A 57 24.34 -2.77 -32.74
C LYS A 57 24.15 -3.71 -31.54
N TYR A 58 23.47 -3.23 -30.50
CA TYR A 58 23.11 -4.04 -29.33
C TYR A 58 22.12 -5.17 -29.68
N GLU A 59 21.08 -4.88 -30.46
CA GLU A 59 20.12 -5.89 -30.93
C GLU A 59 20.80 -6.95 -31.79
N ALA A 60 21.66 -6.57 -32.74
CA ALA A 60 22.44 -7.51 -33.54
C ALA A 60 23.37 -8.40 -32.69
N TYR A 61 24.07 -7.81 -31.72
CA TYR A 61 24.90 -8.58 -30.79
C TYR A 61 24.09 -9.61 -29.99
N LEU A 62 22.90 -9.25 -29.50
CA LEU A 62 22.03 -10.17 -28.79
C LEU A 62 21.50 -11.29 -29.69
N GLU A 63 21.13 -10.95 -30.93
CA GLU A 63 20.62 -11.90 -31.92
C GLU A 63 21.68 -12.96 -32.26
N ASP A 64 22.92 -12.53 -32.52
CA ASP A 64 24.02 -13.40 -32.91
C ASP A 64 24.54 -14.27 -31.75
N ASN A 65 24.64 -13.72 -30.54
CA ASN A 65 25.28 -14.40 -29.41
C ASN A 65 24.29 -15.11 -28.49
N PHE A 66 23.03 -14.64 -28.41
CA PHE A 66 22.03 -15.14 -27.47
C PHE A 66 20.62 -15.21 -28.09
N PRO A 67 20.39 -16.00 -29.15
CA PRO A 67 19.15 -15.97 -29.95
C PRO A 67 17.87 -16.25 -29.14
N LYS A 68 17.94 -17.12 -28.11
CA LYS A 68 16.81 -17.38 -27.20
C LYS A 68 16.52 -16.21 -26.25
N PHE A 69 17.55 -15.50 -25.81
CA PHE A 69 17.38 -14.30 -24.98
C PHE A 69 16.89 -13.13 -25.83
N TYR A 70 17.40 -13.01 -27.06
CA TYR A 70 16.97 -12.01 -28.02
C TYR A 70 15.48 -12.11 -28.33
N SER A 71 14.95 -13.31 -28.57
CA SER A 71 13.51 -13.49 -28.81
C SER A 71 12.66 -13.08 -27.61
N LEU A 72 13.11 -13.39 -26.38
CA LEU A 72 12.45 -12.93 -25.14
C LEU A 72 12.54 -11.40 -24.98
N HIS A 73 13.70 -10.81 -25.24
CA HIS A 73 13.91 -9.37 -25.21
C HIS A 73 12.97 -8.66 -26.21
N ARG A 74 12.87 -9.16 -27.45
CA ARG A 74 11.94 -8.64 -28.46
C ARG A 74 10.49 -8.75 -28.02
N LEU A 75 10.07 -9.89 -27.47
CA LEU A 75 8.72 -10.07 -26.92
C LEU A 75 8.39 -9.01 -25.85
N VAL A 76 9.33 -8.71 -24.96
CA VAL A 76 9.14 -7.71 -23.90
C VAL A 76 9.12 -6.28 -24.47
N VAL A 77 10.04 -5.93 -25.35
CA VAL A 77 10.15 -4.59 -25.95
C VAL A 77 8.93 -4.29 -26.82
N ASP A 78 8.60 -5.19 -27.75
CA ASP A 78 7.47 -5.03 -28.66
C ASP A 78 6.16 -5.11 -27.89
N GLY A 79 6.05 -6.02 -26.91
CA GLY A 79 4.90 -6.10 -26.01
C GLY A 79 4.68 -4.81 -25.23
N THR A 80 5.74 -4.19 -24.72
CA THR A 80 5.67 -2.91 -23.99
C THR A 80 5.16 -1.79 -24.91
N LYS A 81 5.76 -1.61 -26.09
CA LYS A 81 5.34 -0.58 -27.06
C LYS A 81 3.87 -0.74 -27.45
N SER A 82 3.47 -1.98 -27.71
CA SER A 82 2.11 -2.33 -28.11
C SER A 82 1.11 -2.05 -26.98
N CYS A 83 1.43 -2.47 -25.75
CA CYS A 83 0.60 -2.23 -24.58
C CYS A 83 0.37 -0.72 -24.35
N PHE A 84 1.43 0.08 -24.45
CA PHE A 84 1.31 1.54 -24.34
C PHE A 84 0.50 2.17 -25.48
N SER A 85 0.68 1.70 -26.71
CA SER A 85 -0.10 2.17 -27.87
C SER A 85 -1.60 1.88 -27.70
N ASP A 86 -1.95 0.66 -27.26
CA ASP A 86 -3.33 0.25 -27.04
C ASP A 86 -3.97 1.03 -25.87
N LEU A 87 -3.23 1.25 -24.78
CA LEU A 87 -3.68 2.10 -23.66
C LEU A 87 -3.92 3.53 -24.11
N LYS A 88 -3.00 4.14 -24.87
CA LYS A 88 -3.15 5.50 -25.39
C LYS A 88 -4.39 5.61 -26.27
N SER A 89 -4.56 4.66 -27.19
CA SER A 89 -5.70 4.61 -28.10
C SER A 89 -7.01 4.42 -27.34
N TYR A 90 -7.06 3.50 -26.37
CA TYR A 90 -8.22 3.26 -25.51
C TYR A 90 -8.64 4.53 -24.75
N TRP A 91 -7.70 5.24 -24.12
CA TRP A 91 -8.00 6.46 -23.38
C TRP A 91 -8.42 7.62 -24.30
N SER A 92 -7.82 7.73 -25.50
CA SER A 92 -8.24 8.70 -26.52
C SER A 92 -9.68 8.44 -26.94
N ILE A 93 -10.00 7.22 -27.40
CA ILE A 93 -11.35 6.82 -27.81
C ILE A 93 -12.34 7.06 -26.68
N ARG A 94 -12.00 6.68 -25.43
CA ARG A 94 -12.87 6.89 -24.28
C ARG A 94 -13.13 8.37 -23.99
N LYS A 95 -12.11 9.22 -24.15
CA LYS A 95 -12.24 10.68 -24.01
C LYS A 95 -13.16 11.22 -25.11
N ASP A 96 -12.93 10.84 -26.36
CA ASP A 96 -13.70 11.31 -27.52
C ASP A 96 -15.18 10.92 -27.41
N LEU A 97 -15.47 9.65 -27.07
CA LEU A 97 -16.83 9.16 -26.86
C LEU A 97 -17.53 9.82 -25.66
N ASN A 98 -16.79 10.10 -24.57
CA ASN A 98 -17.37 10.77 -23.40
C ASN A 98 -17.64 12.26 -23.66
N ASN A 99 -16.80 12.92 -24.48
CA ASN A 99 -16.96 14.32 -24.86
C ASN A 99 -17.87 14.50 -26.08
N GLN A 100 -18.42 13.41 -26.64
CA GLN A 100 -19.26 13.41 -27.84
C GLN A 100 -18.59 14.03 -29.07
N THR A 101 -17.25 13.97 -29.16
CA THR A 101 -16.51 14.49 -30.33
C THR A 101 -16.41 13.48 -31.48
N ARG A 102 -16.59 12.19 -31.16
CA ARG A 102 -16.72 11.08 -32.11
C ARG A 102 -17.81 10.15 -31.60
N GLU A 103 -18.52 9.49 -32.51
CA GLU A 103 -19.45 8.42 -32.18
C GLU A 103 -18.82 7.04 -32.38
N LEU A 104 -19.46 5.99 -31.86
CA LEU A 104 -19.03 4.61 -32.07
C LEU A 104 -19.01 4.22 -33.56
N SER A 105 -19.87 4.84 -34.38
CA SER A 105 -19.93 4.66 -35.83
C SER A 105 -18.64 5.06 -36.55
N ASP A 106 -17.91 6.02 -35.98
CA ASP A 106 -16.73 6.68 -36.58
C ASP A 106 -15.43 5.95 -36.25
N LEU A 107 -15.51 4.87 -35.49
CA LEU A 107 -14.35 4.06 -35.11
C LEU A 107 -14.05 3.01 -36.18
N SER A 108 -12.78 2.90 -36.55
CA SER A 108 -12.30 1.83 -37.42
C SER A 108 -12.38 0.45 -36.73
N MET A 109 -12.35 -0.64 -37.51
CA MET A 109 -12.33 -2.01 -36.94
C MET A 109 -11.22 -2.22 -35.92
N LYS A 110 -10.03 -1.66 -36.17
CA LYS A 110 -8.88 -1.74 -35.26
C LYS A 110 -9.14 -0.98 -33.95
N GLU A 111 -9.69 0.23 -34.02
CA GLU A 111 -10.04 1.02 -32.84
C GLU A 111 -11.12 0.33 -31.99
N LEU A 112 -12.14 -0.26 -32.63
CA LEU A 112 -13.19 -1.03 -31.95
C LEU A 112 -12.62 -2.25 -31.24
N ALA A 113 -11.74 -3.02 -31.91
CA ALA A 113 -11.07 -4.15 -31.30
C ALA A 113 -10.22 -3.72 -30.08
N ILE A 114 -9.43 -2.66 -30.20
CA ILE A 114 -8.63 -2.11 -29.08
C ILE A 114 -9.55 -1.65 -27.94
N TYR A 115 -10.65 -0.96 -28.24
CA TYR A 115 -11.59 -0.46 -27.25
C TYR A 115 -12.21 -1.59 -26.41
N VAL A 116 -12.57 -2.70 -27.07
CA VAL A 116 -13.17 -3.87 -26.43
C VAL A 116 -12.15 -4.70 -25.64
N GLN A 117 -10.94 -4.92 -26.18
CA GLN A 117 -9.95 -5.81 -25.57
C GLN A 117 -9.15 -5.18 -24.42
N THR A 118 -8.74 -3.91 -24.57
CA THR A 118 -7.77 -3.26 -23.66
C THR A 118 -8.30 -3.11 -22.23
N ARG A 119 -9.62 -3.15 -22.05
CA ARG A 119 -10.24 -3.06 -20.74
C ARG A 119 -9.85 -4.19 -19.79
N GLU A 120 -9.78 -5.43 -20.30
CA GLU A 120 -9.37 -6.59 -19.51
C GLU A 120 -7.90 -6.46 -19.07
N ASP A 121 -7.06 -5.88 -19.93
CA ASP A 121 -5.65 -5.64 -19.62
C ASP A 121 -5.45 -4.55 -18.56
N ILE A 122 -6.29 -3.50 -18.57
CA ILE A 122 -6.23 -2.43 -17.56
C ILE A 122 -6.40 -3.00 -16.15
N VAL A 123 -7.30 -3.98 -15.94
CA VAL A 123 -7.48 -4.63 -14.64
C VAL A 123 -6.18 -5.28 -14.17
N LYS A 124 -5.50 -6.03 -15.04
CA LYS A 124 -4.23 -6.69 -14.73
C LYS A 124 -3.12 -5.68 -14.44
N LEU A 125 -3.05 -4.60 -15.23
CA LEU A 125 -2.04 -3.56 -15.05
C LEU A 125 -2.23 -2.78 -13.75
N LEU A 126 -3.47 -2.48 -13.36
CA LEU A 126 -3.77 -1.85 -12.07
C LEU A 126 -3.39 -2.77 -10.90
N ALA A 127 -3.68 -4.08 -11.01
CA ALA A 127 -3.28 -5.05 -10.00
C ALA A 127 -1.75 -5.13 -9.86
N ILE A 128 -1.02 -5.19 -10.97
CA ILE A 128 0.46 -5.16 -10.97
C ILE A 128 0.96 -3.84 -10.38
N GLY A 129 0.39 -2.71 -10.76
CA GLY A 129 0.77 -1.38 -10.26
C GLY A 129 0.56 -1.22 -8.76
N ALA A 130 -0.46 -1.87 -8.18
CA ALA A 130 -0.69 -1.89 -6.75
C ALA A 130 0.28 -2.82 -5.99
N ILE A 131 0.63 -3.97 -6.59
CA ILE A 131 1.48 -4.99 -5.96
C ILE A 131 2.97 -4.64 -6.07
N ALA A 132 3.43 -4.18 -7.23
CA ALA A 132 4.85 -3.98 -7.53
C ALA A 132 5.62 -3.05 -6.55
N PRO A 133 5.01 -1.99 -5.98
CA PRO A 133 5.68 -1.14 -5.00
C PRO A 133 5.91 -1.80 -3.63
N LEU A 134 5.24 -2.93 -3.34
CA LEU A 134 5.38 -3.59 -2.05
C LEU A 134 6.76 -4.25 -1.92
N PRO A 135 7.38 -4.23 -0.72
CA PRO A 135 8.61 -4.97 -0.47
C PRO A 135 8.45 -6.44 -0.88
N MET A 136 9.48 -7.02 -1.50
CA MET A 136 9.49 -8.42 -1.98
C MET A 136 8.45 -8.78 -3.06
N ALA A 137 7.66 -7.83 -3.57
CA ALA A 137 6.71 -8.10 -4.64
C ALA A 137 7.36 -8.42 -5.98
N MET A 138 8.54 -7.87 -6.27
CA MET A 138 9.18 -8.04 -7.57
C MET A 138 9.66 -9.48 -7.84
N PRO A 139 10.33 -10.19 -6.90
CA PRO A 139 10.61 -11.62 -7.04
C PRO A 139 9.34 -12.47 -7.19
N THR A 140 8.30 -12.15 -6.41
CA THR A 140 7.00 -12.82 -6.47
C THR A 140 6.33 -12.65 -7.82
N LEU A 141 6.30 -11.42 -8.34
CA LEU A 141 5.78 -11.12 -9.68
C LEU A 141 6.59 -11.84 -10.76
N ALA A 142 7.92 -11.92 -10.63
CA ALA A 142 8.76 -12.64 -11.57
C ALA A 142 8.42 -14.14 -11.61
N LEU A 143 8.27 -14.80 -10.46
CA LEU A 143 7.83 -16.20 -10.39
C LEU A 143 6.42 -16.38 -10.96
N ALA A 144 5.49 -15.49 -10.61
CA ALA A 144 4.12 -15.54 -11.10
C ALA A 144 4.04 -15.34 -12.63
N ILE A 145 4.90 -14.49 -13.21
CA ILE A 145 5.02 -14.33 -14.67
C ILE A 145 5.49 -15.63 -15.33
N ILE A 146 6.46 -16.34 -14.73
CA ILE A 146 7.01 -17.58 -15.28
C ILE A 146 5.99 -18.73 -15.22
N PHE A 147 5.34 -18.90 -14.06
CA PHE A 147 4.47 -20.07 -13.81
C PHE A 147 2.99 -19.83 -14.20
N PHE A 148 2.53 -18.58 -14.10
CA PHE A 148 1.13 -18.20 -14.30
C PHE A 148 0.95 -17.03 -15.31
N PRO A 149 1.59 -17.07 -16.50
CA PRO A 149 1.60 -15.95 -17.45
C PRO A 149 0.21 -15.49 -17.90
N ARG A 150 -0.76 -16.40 -18.00
CA ARG A 150 -2.16 -16.08 -18.38
C ARG A 150 -2.83 -15.11 -17.41
N PHE A 151 -2.56 -15.26 -16.11
CA PHE A 151 -3.20 -14.48 -15.06
C PHE A 151 -2.49 -13.14 -14.80
N VAL A 152 -1.16 -13.13 -14.93
CA VAL A 152 -0.34 -11.95 -14.63
C VAL A 152 -0.15 -11.07 -15.86
N LEU A 153 0.28 -11.65 -16.99
CA LEU A 153 0.61 -10.87 -18.19
C LEU A 153 -0.65 -10.45 -18.97
N THR A 154 -0.55 -9.28 -19.59
CA THR A 154 -1.51 -8.84 -20.62
C THR A 154 -1.23 -9.56 -21.94
N ARG A 155 -2.21 -9.54 -22.87
CA ARG A 155 -2.08 -10.24 -24.17
C ARG A 155 -0.80 -9.86 -24.94
N HIS A 156 -0.30 -8.64 -24.74
CA HIS A 156 0.87 -8.09 -25.41
C HIS A 156 2.17 -8.88 -25.16
N PHE A 157 2.27 -9.57 -24.03
CA PHE A 157 3.47 -10.31 -23.62
C PHE A 157 3.34 -11.82 -23.80
N TRP A 158 2.27 -12.29 -24.46
CA TRP A 158 2.10 -13.69 -24.80
C TRP A 158 2.72 -14.02 -26.16
N THR A 159 3.39 -15.16 -26.25
CA THR A 159 3.81 -15.73 -27.54
C THR A 159 2.60 -16.08 -28.42
N GLU A 160 2.79 -16.28 -29.72
CA GLU A 160 1.68 -16.64 -30.62
C GLU A 160 0.96 -17.91 -30.16
N ASP A 161 1.72 -18.97 -29.82
CA ASP A 161 1.14 -20.21 -29.29
C ASP A 161 0.40 -20.01 -27.96
N GLN A 162 0.95 -19.18 -27.07
CA GLN A 162 0.29 -18.83 -25.81
C GLN A 162 -1.03 -18.11 -26.05
N ARG A 163 -1.12 -17.20 -27.03
CA ARG A 163 -2.37 -16.51 -27.37
C ARG A 163 -3.46 -17.49 -27.80
N LYS A 164 -3.12 -18.41 -28.72
CA LYS A 164 -4.06 -19.44 -29.21
C LYS A 164 -4.60 -20.29 -28.05
N GLN A 165 -3.70 -20.80 -27.21
CA GLN A 165 -4.06 -21.67 -26.08
C GLN A 165 -4.78 -20.92 -24.94
N PHE A 166 -4.32 -19.73 -24.57
CA PHE A 166 -4.87 -19.01 -23.43
C PHE A 166 -6.28 -18.51 -23.71
N TRP A 167 -6.55 -17.99 -24.92
CA TRP A 167 -7.90 -17.58 -25.28
C TRP A 167 -8.88 -18.74 -25.32
N SER A 168 -8.52 -19.88 -25.91
CA SER A 168 -9.33 -21.11 -25.90
C SER A 168 -9.70 -21.54 -24.48
N ARG A 169 -8.68 -21.70 -23.61
CA ARG A 169 -8.88 -22.08 -22.21
C ARG A 169 -9.71 -21.07 -21.44
N MET A 170 -9.54 -19.78 -21.69
CA MET A 170 -10.33 -18.73 -21.03
C MET A 170 -11.81 -18.82 -21.40
N ILE A 171 -12.14 -19.08 -22.67
CA ILE A 171 -13.54 -19.27 -23.10
C ILE A 171 -14.12 -20.51 -22.42
N LYS A 172 -13.40 -21.64 -22.42
CA LYS A 172 -13.82 -22.89 -21.76
C LYS A 172 -14.03 -22.71 -20.25
N ASP A 173 -13.11 -22.04 -19.57
CA ASP A 173 -13.22 -21.75 -18.13
C ASP A 173 -14.43 -20.85 -17.83
N GLN A 174 -14.65 -19.82 -18.66
CA GLN A 174 -15.77 -18.89 -18.52
C GLN A 174 -17.11 -19.57 -18.79
N SER A 175 -17.20 -20.41 -19.83
CA SER A 175 -18.42 -21.12 -20.17
C SER A 175 -18.84 -22.06 -19.04
N LYS A 176 -17.93 -22.95 -18.59
CA LYS A 176 -18.18 -23.90 -17.50
C LYS A 176 -18.62 -23.22 -16.20
N LYS A 177 -18.05 -22.06 -15.86
CA LYS A 177 -18.32 -21.36 -14.60
C LYS A 177 -19.54 -20.45 -14.62
N HIS A 178 -19.91 -19.89 -15.77
CA HIS A 178 -20.87 -18.79 -15.82
C HIS A 178 -22.07 -19.06 -16.73
N PHE A 179 -21.95 -19.93 -17.74
CA PHE A 179 -23.08 -20.22 -18.63
C PHE A 179 -24.22 -20.95 -17.91
N PRO A 180 -24.00 -21.96 -17.04
CA PRO A 180 -25.11 -22.67 -16.38
C PRO A 180 -26.07 -21.76 -15.60
N ALA A 181 -25.53 -20.77 -14.88
CA ALA A 181 -26.34 -19.81 -14.13
C ALA A 181 -27.22 -18.94 -15.05
N LEU A 182 -26.64 -18.47 -16.17
CA LEU A 182 -27.38 -17.67 -17.15
C LEU A 182 -28.39 -18.53 -17.92
N THR A 183 -28.03 -19.74 -18.33
CA THR A 183 -28.93 -20.68 -19.02
C THR A 183 -30.15 -20.99 -18.16
N ASN A 184 -29.97 -21.28 -16.86
CA ASN A 184 -31.08 -21.56 -15.96
C ASN A 184 -32.04 -20.38 -15.82
N TYR A 185 -31.51 -19.16 -15.73
CA TYR A 185 -32.33 -17.95 -15.69
C TYR A 185 -33.14 -17.77 -16.97
N ILE A 186 -32.51 -17.98 -18.13
CA ILE A 186 -33.18 -17.79 -19.42
C ILE A 186 -34.23 -18.89 -19.65
N LYS A 187 -33.97 -20.15 -19.25
CA LYS A 187 -34.94 -21.26 -19.30
C LYS A 187 -36.21 -20.96 -18.50
N GLN A 188 -36.10 -20.28 -17.36
CA GLN A 188 -37.27 -19.89 -16.57
C GLN A 188 -38.14 -18.84 -17.30
N ALA A 189 -37.52 -17.92 -18.02
CA ALA A 189 -38.21 -16.89 -18.79
C ALA A 189 -38.72 -17.37 -20.17
N ASN A 190 -38.07 -18.41 -20.73
CA ASN A 190 -38.35 -18.98 -22.05
C ASN A 190 -38.24 -20.51 -21.96
N PRO A 191 -39.35 -21.23 -21.69
CA PRO A 191 -39.32 -22.68 -21.45
C PRO A 191 -38.90 -23.52 -22.67
N GLU A 192 -39.06 -23.00 -23.88
CA GLU A 192 -38.51 -23.58 -25.12
C GLU A 192 -37.31 -22.77 -25.58
N ILE A 193 -36.09 -23.29 -25.38
CA ILE A 193 -34.87 -22.66 -25.93
C ILE A 193 -34.77 -23.05 -27.41
N PRO A 194 -34.64 -22.09 -28.34
CA PRO A 194 -34.54 -22.40 -29.75
C PRO A 194 -33.29 -23.20 -30.11
N VAL A 195 -33.45 -24.10 -31.09
CA VAL A 195 -32.40 -25.02 -31.55
C VAL A 195 -31.43 -24.34 -32.53
N ASP A 196 -31.79 -23.17 -33.08
CA ASP A 196 -30.98 -22.42 -34.03
C ASP A 196 -30.77 -20.93 -33.63
N ALA A 197 -29.72 -20.32 -34.19
CA ALA A 197 -29.34 -18.94 -33.88
C ALA A 197 -30.31 -17.88 -34.46
N ARG A 198 -31.13 -18.22 -35.48
CA ARG A 198 -32.06 -17.26 -36.11
C ARG A 198 -33.35 -17.11 -35.29
N THR A 199 -33.82 -18.19 -34.71
CA THR A 199 -34.93 -18.24 -33.76
C THR A 199 -34.53 -17.68 -32.38
N ALA A 200 -33.23 -17.67 -32.05
CA ALA A 200 -32.72 -17.03 -30.84
C ALA A 200 -32.97 -15.51 -30.78
N ALA A 201 -33.19 -14.83 -31.92
CA ALA A 201 -33.57 -13.41 -31.96
C ALA A 201 -34.96 -13.12 -31.37
N GLN A 202 -35.80 -14.15 -31.18
CA GLN A 202 -37.15 -14.05 -30.61
C GLN A 202 -37.17 -14.30 -29.09
N ILE A 203 -36.03 -14.66 -28.48
CA ILE A 203 -35.93 -14.93 -27.04
C ILE A 203 -36.13 -13.64 -26.25
N LYS A 204 -37.00 -13.69 -25.23
CA LYS A 204 -37.19 -12.58 -24.31
C LYS A 204 -36.11 -12.59 -23.23
N VAL A 205 -35.26 -11.57 -23.21
CA VAL A 205 -34.24 -11.34 -22.18
C VAL A 205 -34.51 -9.98 -21.55
N PRO A 206 -34.43 -9.83 -20.21
CA PRO A 206 -34.62 -8.54 -19.56
C PRO A 206 -33.61 -7.49 -20.07
N PRO A 207 -33.99 -6.21 -20.13
CA PRO A 207 -33.05 -5.11 -20.27
C PRO A 207 -31.93 -5.17 -19.22
N LEU A 208 -30.73 -4.67 -19.55
CA LEU A 208 -29.57 -4.76 -18.64
C LEU A 208 -29.81 -4.04 -17.30
N GLU A 209 -30.72 -3.07 -17.26
CA GLU A 209 -31.08 -2.30 -16.06
C GLU A 209 -31.98 -3.08 -15.11
N GLU A 210 -32.70 -4.06 -15.62
CA GLU A 210 -33.65 -4.89 -14.86
C GLU A 210 -33.02 -6.21 -14.39
N CYS A 211 -31.81 -6.52 -14.87
CA CYS A 211 -31.06 -7.70 -14.46
C CYS A 211 -30.64 -7.64 -12.98
N SER A 212 -30.75 -8.77 -12.28
CA SER A 212 -30.24 -8.89 -10.90
C SER A 212 -28.72 -8.70 -10.81
N PHE A 213 -28.22 -8.34 -9.63
CA PHE A 213 -26.77 -8.19 -9.40
C PHE A 213 -25.99 -9.46 -9.79
N LEU A 214 -26.49 -10.64 -9.42
CA LEU A 214 -25.84 -11.91 -9.73
C LEU A 214 -25.82 -12.18 -11.25
N HIS A 215 -26.89 -11.82 -11.95
CA HIS A 215 -26.96 -11.92 -13.41
C HIS A 215 -25.95 -11.00 -14.11
N LEU A 216 -25.88 -9.74 -13.66
CA LEU A 216 -24.88 -8.77 -14.13
C LEU A 216 -23.45 -9.20 -13.78
N TYR A 217 -23.24 -9.82 -12.63
CA TYR A 217 -21.95 -10.43 -12.29
C TYR A 217 -21.55 -11.49 -13.32
N HIS A 218 -22.41 -12.46 -13.63
CA HIS A 218 -22.09 -13.49 -14.62
C HIS A 218 -21.81 -12.90 -16.02
N LEU A 219 -22.63 -11.96 -16.49
CA LEU A 219 -22.41 -11.27 -17.77
C LEU A 219 -21.09 -10.48 -17.78
N THR A 220 -20.79 -9.73 -16.72
CA THR A 220 -19.53 -8.97 -16.63
C THR A 220 -18.31 -9.89 -16.60
N ARG A 221 -18.40 -11.06 -15.96
CA ARG A 221 -17.31 -12.05 -15.93
C ARG A 221 -17.07 -12.72 -17.28
N ILE A 222 -18.11 -13.01 -18.05
CA ILE A 222 -17.98 -13.57 -19.41
C ILE A 222 -17.36 -12.51 -20.34
N HIS A 223 -17.88 -11.29 -20.29
CA HIS A 223 -17.55 -10.21 -21.22
C HIS A 223 -16.41 -9.30 -20.78
N GLY A 224 -15.66 -9.64 -19.72
CA GLY A 224 -14.49 -8.87 -19.30
C GLY A 224 -14.81 -7.40 -18.94
N ALA A 225 -15.99 -7.14 -18.41
CA ALA A 225 -16.47 -5.81 -18.03
C ALA A 225 -16.20 -5.50 -16.54
N PHE A 226 -16.13 -4.21 -16.16
CA PHE A 226 -15.96 -3.82 -14.75
C PHE A 226 -17.28 -4.04 -13.99
N VAL A 227 -17.25 -4.89 -12.97
CA VAL A 227 -18.40 -5.19 -12.09
C VAL A 227 -18.99 -3.92 -11.46
N ILE A 228 -18.13 -3.01 -10.99
CA ILE A 228 -18.52 -1.75 -10.32
C ILE A 228 -19.28 -0.81 -11.25
N SER A 229 -19.04 -0.89 -12.56
CA SER A 229 -19.71 -0.02 -13.55
C SER A 229 -21.08 -0.55 -14.00
N GLY A 230 -21.51 -1.71 -13.50
CA GLY A 230 -22.84 -2.29 -13.74
C GLY A 230 -23.22 -2.43 -15.22
N SER A 231 -24.50 -2.21 -15.52
CA SER A 231 -25.10 -2.33 -16.87
C SER A 231 -24.47 -1.38 -17.90
N ARG A 232 -24.13 -0.14 -17.52
CA ARG A 232 -23.53 0.87 -18.42
C ARG A 232 -22.28 0.36 -19.14
N SER A 233 -21.47 -0.39 -18.41
CA SER A 233 -20.24 -0.97 -18.90
C SER A 233 -20.44 -2.09 -19.91
N LEU A 234 -21.46 -2.92 -19.67
CA LEU A 234 -21.88 -4.01 -20.55
C LEU A 234 -22.51 -3.45 -21.84
N ARG A 235 -23.38 -2.44 -21.72
CA ARG A 235 -24.01 -1.77 -22.85
C ARG A 235 -22.99 -1.21 -23.85
N ARG A 236 -22.01 -0.44 -23.37
CA ARG A 236 -20.94 0.12 -24.23
C ARG A 236 -20.14 -0.97 -24.94
N ARG A 237 -19.91 -2.12 -24.27
CA ARG A 237 -19.22 -3.25 -24.88
C ARG A 237 -20.07 -3.91 -25.96
N ALA A 238 -21.36 -4.14 -25.69
CA ALA A 238 -22.28 -4.71 -26.66
C ALA A 238 -22.35 -3.85 -27.93
N GLN A 239 -22.54 -2.53 -27.78
CA GLN A 239 -22.59 -1.58 -28.90
C GLN A 239 -21.29 -1.59 -29.73
N ALA A 240 -20.13 -1.63 -29.07
CA ALA A 240 -18.84 -1.71 -29.78
C ALA A 240 -18.65 -3.04 -30.53
N LEU A 241 -19.12 -4.15 -29.95
CA LEU A 241 -19.07 -5.47 -30.59
C LEU A 241 -20.06 -5.58 -31.76
N GLN A 242 -21.29 -5.10 -31.61
CA GLN A 242 -22.29 -5.04 -32.68
C GLN A 242 -21.76 -4.21 -33.87
N ARG A 243 -21.17 -3.04 -33.59
CA ARG A 243 -20.56 -2.22 -34.65
C ARG A 243 -19.39 -2.92 -35.34
N LEU A 244 -18.56 -3.62 -34.58
CA LEU A 244 -17.46 -4.42 -35.13
C LEU A 244 -18.01 -5.55 -36.02
N ASP A 245 -19.09 -6.21 -35.60
CA ASP A 245 -19.78 -7.23 -36.37
C ASP A 245 -20.35 -6.68 -37.67
N ASP A 246 -21.02 -5.53 -37.65
CA ASP A 246 -21.56 -4.89 -38.87
C ASP A 246 -20.46 -4.62 -39.90
N LEU A 247 -19.30 -4.14 -39.47
CA LEU A 247 -18.16 -3.87 -40.35
C LEU A 247 -17.57 -5.16 -40.95
N MET A 248 -17.54 -6.24 -40.18
CA MET A 248 -17.03 -7.54 -40.63
C MET A 248 -18.04 -8.30 -41.50
N ALA A 249 -19.34 -8.21 -41.20
CA ALA A 249 -20.42 -8.83 -41.96
C ALA A 249 -20.55 -8.23 -43.37
N ASN A 250 -20.20 -6.95 -43.54
CA ASN A 250 -20.13 -6.31 -44.85
C ASN A 250 -18.93 -6.76 -45.70
N ASN A 251 -17.95 -7.47 -45.12
CA ASN A 251 -16.71 -7.90 -45.78
C ASN A 251 -16.38 -9.38 -45.48
N LEU A 252 -17.36 -10.28 -45.63
CA LEU A 252 -17.21 -11.71 -45.28
C LEU A 252 -16.12 -12.45 -46.08
N GLU A 253 -15.78 -12.01 -47.29
CA GLU A 253 -14.75 -12.65 -48.11
C GLU A 253 -13.36 -12.55 -47.48
N ASP A 254 -13.11 -11.46 -46.75
CA ASP A 254 -11.82 -11.23 -46.10
C ASP A 254 -11.55 -12.16 -44.91
N LEU A 255 -12.57 -12.90 -44.44
CA LEU A 255 -12.40 -13.92 -43.40
C LEU A 255 -11.42 -15.03 -43.82
N LYS A 256 -11.27 -15.28 -45.13
CA LYS A 256 -10.31 -16.23 -45.70
C LYS A 256 -8.86 -15.81 -45.48
N HIS A 257 -8.63 -14.50 -45.33
CA HIS A 257 -7.29 -13.91 -45.20
C HIS A 257 -6.89 -13.58 -43.76
N LEU A 258 -7.78 -13.80 -42.79
CA LEU A 258 -7.47 -13.59 -41.37
C LEU A 258 -6.33 -14.52 -40.92
N SER A 259 -5.28 -13.96 -40.32
CA SER A 259 -4.22 -14.77 -39.70
C SER A 259 -4.79 -15.63 -38.56
N GLY A 260 -4.17 -16.78 -38.26
CA GLY A 260 -4.66 -17.66 -37.18
C GLY A 260 -4.80 -16.92 -35.84
N THR A 261 -3.84 -16.06 -35.48
CA THR A 261 -3.91 -15.26 -34.25
C THR A 261 -5.08 -14.27 -34.27
N ASP A 262 -5.36 -13.64 -35.41
CA ASP A 262 -6.48 -12.71 -35.56
C ASP A 262 -7.82 -13.46 -35.49
N LEU A 263 -7.91 -14.66 -36.07
CA LEU A 263 -9.07 -15.53 -35.98
C LEU A 263 -9.41 -15.88 -34.52
N HIS A 264 -8.42 -16.36 -33.75
CA HIS A 264 -8.61 -16.64 -32.32
C HIS A 264 -9.05 -15.40 -31.52
N SER A 265 -8.47 -14.24 -31.84
CA SER A 265 -8.84 -12.96 -31.23
C SER A 265 -10.31 -12.61 -31.49
N GLN A 266 -10.79 -12.78 -32.73
CA GLN A 266 -12.18 -12.51 -33.11
C GLN A 266 -13.17 -13.49 -32.45
N LEU A 267 -12.81 -14.77 -32.33
CA LEU A 267 -13.60 -15.76 -31.59
C LEU A 267 -13.65 -15.44 -30.09
N TYR A 268 -12.51 -15.07 -29.49
CA TYR A 268 -12.42 -14.70 -28.08
C TYR A 268 -13.25 -13.47 -27.73
N LEU A 269 -13.26 -12.46 -28.60
CA LEU A 269 -14.05 -11.25 -28.42
C LEU A 269 -15.54 -11.52 -28.27
N ARG A 270 -16.03 -12.49 -29.04
CA ARG A 270 -17.43 -12.92 -29.13
C ARG A 270 -17.75 -14.11 -28.24
N LYS A 271 -16.75 -14.71 -27.59
CA LYS A 271 -16.88 -15.91 -26.76
C LYS A 271 -17.45 -17.11 -27.54
N ILE A 272 -17.09 -17.21 -28.82
CA ILE A 272 -17.41 -18.37 -29.66
C ILE A 272 -16.52 -19.53 -29.20
N TYR A 273 -17.14 -20.66 -28.86
CA TYR A 273 -16.43 -21.83 -28.34
C TYR A 273 -15.63 -22.53 -29.44
N TYR A 274 -14.41 -22.94 -29.12
CA TYR A 274 -13.56 -23.80 -29.93
C TYR A 274 -12.57 -24.53 -29.01
N ASP A 275 -12.06 -25.69 -29.43
CA ASP A 275 -11.07 -26.47 -28.69
C ASP A 275 -9.76 -26.66 -29.49
N ASP A 276 -8.80 -27.38 -28.91
CA ASP A 276 -7.50 -27.64 -29.54
C ASP A 276 -7.60 -28.60 -30.76
N CYS A 277 -8.75 -29.27 -30.93
CA CYS A 277 -9.02 -30.20 -32.04
C CYS A 277 -9.79 -29.52 -33.19
N THR A 278 -10.31 -28.32 -32.97
CA THR A 278 -11.06 -27.56 -33.96
C THR A 278 -10.10 -27.03 -35.04
N THR A 279 -10.37 -27.32 -36.31
CA THR A 279 -9.54 -26.83 -37.43
C THR A 279 -9.75 -25.34 -37.67
N GLU A 280 -8.76 -24.65 -38.27
CA GLU A 280 -8.90 -23.23 -38.60
C GLU A 280 -10.07 -22.99 -39.58
N GLU A 281 -10.34 -23.92 -40.50
CA GLU A 281 -11.50 -23.86 -41.40
C GLU A 281 -12.81 -23.87 -40.60
N ARG A 282 -12.94 -24.75 -39.61
CA ARG A 282 -14.14 -24.83 -38.76
C ARG A 282 -14.30 -23.59 -37.89
N MET A 283 -13.20 -23.01 -37.41
CA MET A 283 -13.18 -21.74 -36.68
C MET A 283 -13.66 -20.57 -37.55
N ARG A 284 -13.22 -20.49 -38.82
CA ARG A 284 -13.67 -19.48 -39.77
C ARG A 284 -15.16 -19.62 -40.07
N GLU A 285 -15.64 -20.86 -40.25
CA GLU A 285 -17.05 -21.12 -40.46
C GLU A 285 -17.89 -20.68 -39.25
N SER A 286 -17.44 -21.00 -38.03
CA SER A 286 -18.13 -20.59 -36.81
C SER A 286 -18.21 -19.06 -36.66
N LEU A 287 -17.14 -18.35 -37.05
CA LEU A 287 -17.13 -16.89 -37.09
C LEU A 287 -18.06 -16.35 -38.19
N ARG A 288 -18.09 -16.98 -39.36
CA ARG A 288 -18.99 -16.62 -40.47
C ARG A 288 -20.45 -16.78 -40.06
N GLU A 289 -20.81 -17.92 -39.47
CA GLU A 289 -22.15 -18.19 -38.94
C GLU A 289 -22.55 -17.13 -37.91
N TRP A 290 -21.65 -16.77 -36.98
CA TRP A 290 -21.90 -15.68 -36.03
C TRP A 290 -22.21 -14.36 -36.72
N LEU A 291 -21.36 -13.93 -37.65
CA LEU A 291 -21.50 -12.63 -38.35
C LEU A 291 -22.75 -12.56 -39.23
N MET A 292 -23.24 -13.69 -39.73
CA MET A 292 -24.50 -13.73 -40.48
C MET A 292 -25.73 -13.52 -39.60
N VAL A 293 -25.65 -13.84 -38.30
CA VAL A 293 -26.82 -13.81 -37.41
C VAL A 293 -26.75 -12.62 -36.43
N SER A 294 -25.57 -12.16 -36.05
CA SER A 294 -25.42 -11.10 -35.05
C SER A 294 -26.16 -9.77 -35.38
N PRO A 295 -26.32 -9.33 -36.64
CA PRO A 295 -27.09 -8.12 -36.96
C PRO A 295 -28.58 -8.18 -36.61
N TYR A 296 -29.16 -9.39 -36.47
CA TYR A 296 -30.57 -9.54 -36.07
C TYR A 296 -30.80 -9.26 -34.58
N PHE A 297 -29.73 -9.20 -33.77
CA PHE A 297 -29.80 -8.99 -32.33
C PHE A 297 -29.57 -7.52 -31.95
N LYS A 298 -30.60 -6.69 -32.10
CA LYS A 298 -30.50 -5.24 -31.85
C LYS A 298 -30.39 -4.86 -30.36
N SER A 299 -30.98 -5.64 -29.45
CA SER A 299 -30.89 -5.38 -28.00
C SER A 299 -29.49 -5.70 -27.47
N GLU A 300 -28.87 -4.77 -26.73
CA GLU A 300 -27.56 -4.98 -26.13
C GLU A 300 -27.56 -6.13 -25.12
N SER A 301 -28.66 -6.27 -24.37
CA SER A 301 -28.83 -7.38 -23.43
C SER A 301 -28.84 -8.69 -24.19
N LEU A 302 -29.70 -8.81 -25.22
CA LEU A 302 -29.83 -10.04 -25.99
C LEU A 302 -28.52 -10.43 -26.69
N TYR A 303 -27.82 -9.46 -27.28
CA TYR A 303 -26.51 -9.66 -27.90
C TYR A 303 -25.48 -10.25 -26.93
N LEU A 304 -25.43 -9.76 -25.69
CA LEU A 304 -24.50 -10.28 -24.66
C LEU A 304 -24.84 -11.71 -24.21
N HIS A 305 -26.06 -12.18 -24.40
CA HIS A 305 -26.47 -13.56 -24.08
C HIS A 305 -26.25 -14.53 -25.25
N LEU A 306 -25.99 -14.02 -26.47
CA LEU A 306 -25.81 -14.84 -27.67
C LEU A 306 -24.80 -16.00 -27.54
N PRO A 307 -23.63 -15.84 -26.88
CA PRO A 307 -22.70 -16.96 -26.68
C PRO A 307 -23.30 -18.11 -25.87
N VAL A 308 -24.19 -17.79 -24.91
CA VAL A 308 -24.85 -18.78 -24.05
C VAL A 308 -25.85 -19.60 -24.87
N PHE A 309 -26.62 -18.95 -25.76
CA PHE A 309 -27.58 -19.63 -26.63
C PHE A 309 -26.90 -20.61 -27.57
N ILE A 310 -25.91 -20.13 -28.34
CA ILE A 310 -25.20 -20.94 -29.34
C ILE A 310 -24.50 -22.13 -28.67
N HIS A 311 -23.92 -21.93 -27.48
CA HIS A 311 -23.30 -23.02 -26.74
C HIS A 311 -24.32 -24.06 -26.28
N SER A 312 -25.45 -23.64 -25.72
CA SER A 312 -26.51 -24.55 -25.27
C SER A 312 -27.13 -25.38 -26.41
N SER A 313 -27.27 -24.80 -27.61
CA SER A 313 -27.76 -25.51 -28.80
C SER A 313 -26.72 -26.50 -29.35
N SER A 314 -25.43 -26.25 -29.14
CA SER A 314 -24.34 -27.15 -29.55
C SER A 314 -24.18 -28.36 -28.62
N GLU A 315 -24.34 -28.19 -27.29
CA GLU A 315 -24.31 -29.30 -26.32
C GLU A 315 -25.51 -30.26 -26.52
N ASN A 316 -26.69 -29.74 -26.87
CA ASN A 316 -27.87 -30.56 -27.20
C ASN A 316 -27.68 -31.43 -28.46
N LYS A 317 -26.71 -31.14 -29.33
CA LYS A 317 -26.37 -31.98 -30.50
C LYS A 317 -25.30 -33.03 -30.21
N MET A 318 -24.62 -32.96 -29.07
CA MET A 318 -23.57 -33.90 -28.65
C MET A 318 -24.01 -34.68 -27.40
N VAL A 319 -25.05 -35.50 -27.53
CA VAL A 319 -25.31 -36.58 -26.56
C VAL A 319 -24.48 -37.79 -26.98
N VAL A 320 -23.21 -37.83 -26.59
CA VAL A 320 -22.37 -39.04 -26.58
C VAL A 320 -21.54 -39.05 -25.30
N GLU A 321 -21.76 -40.11 -24.51
CA GLU A 321 -21.09 -40.64 -23.31
C GLU A 321 -20.31 -39.74 -22.32
N PRO A 322 -20.49 -39.95 -21.00
CA PRO A 322 -19.73 -39.24 -19.99
C PRO A 322 -18.29 -39.77 -19.92
N GLU A 323 -17.38 -39.10 -20.62
CA GLU A 323 -15.95 -39.32 -20.43
C GLU A 323 -15.56 -38.82 -19.02
N LYS A 324 -15.26 -39.75 -18.11
CA LYS A 324 -14.65 -39.45 -16.80
C LYS A 324 -13.24 -38.90 -17.00
N GLN A 325 -13.13 -37.62 -17.39
CA GLN A 325 -11.89 -36.88 -17.25
C GLN A 325 -11.72 -36.49 -15.77
N LYS A 326 -10.84 -37.21 -15.06
CA LYS A 326 -10.20 -36.67 -13.85
C LYS A 326 -9.33 -35.49 -14.29
N GLU A 327 -9.93 -34.31 -14.42
CA GLU A 327 -9.18 -33.05 -14.46
C GLU A 327 -8.49 -32.90 -13.10
N ALA A 328 -7.17 -32.77 -13.11
CA ALA A 328 -6.41 -32.31 -11.95
C ALA A 328 -7.01 -30.95 -11.54
N GLU A 329 -7.58 -30.87 -10.33
CA GLU A 329 -7.97 -29.59 -9.74
C GLU A 329 -6.74 -28.68 -9.77
N GLU A 330 -6.78 -27.67 -10.65
CA GLU A 330 -5.82 -26.58 -10.63
C GLU A 330 -5.85 -26.00 -9.19
N PRO A 331 -4.71 -25.91 -8.48
CA PRO A 331 -4.70 -25.50 -7.09
C PRO A 331 -5.42 -24.16 -6.98
N LYS A 332 -6.51 -24.14 -6.20
CA LYS A 332 -7.40 -22.98 -6.01
C LYS A 332 -6.53 -21.74 -5.75
N GLY A 333 -6.32 -20.93 -6.78
CA GLY A 333 -5.40 -19.78 -6.78
C GLY A 333 -5.71 -18.71 -5.73
N ASN A 334 -6.84 -18.84 -5.03
CA ASN A 334 -7.23 -17.97 -3.92
C ASN A 334 -6.28 -18.09 -2.72
N PHE A 335 -5.69 -19.26 -2.41
CA PHE A 335 -4.84 -19.43 -1.23
C PHE A 335 -3.50 -18.65 -1.32
N LEU A 336 -2.92 -18.56 -2.52
CA LEU A 336 -1.70 -17.78 -2.78
C LEU A 336 -1.94 -16.26 -2.68
N LEU A 337 -3.17 -15.79 -2.96
CA LEU A 337 -3.52 -14.37 -2.91
C LEU A 337 -3.95 -13.90 -1.53
N THR A 338 -4.53 -14.77 -0.68
CA THR A 338 -4.99 -14.39 0.66
C THR A 338 -3.87 -14.31 1.70
N SER A 339 -2.78 -15.06 1.55
CA SER A 339 -1.75 -15.14 2.59
C SER A 339 -0.89 -13.86 2.75
N PRO A 340 -0.51 -13.09 1.70
CA PRO A 340 0.24 -11.85 1.88
C PRO A 340 -0.59 -10.75 2.56
N ALA A 341 -1.90 -10.72 2.33
CA ALA A 341 -2.80 -9.78 3.01
C ALA A 341 -2.85 -10.05 4.52
N LEU A 342 -2.79 -11.31 4.95
CA LEU A 342 -2.80 -11.69 6.36
C LEU A 342 -1.51 -11.27 7.09
N ILE A 343 -0.33 -11.45 6.49
CA ILE A 343 0.93 -11.02 7.12
C ILE A 343 1.01 -9.48 7.20
N LEU A 344 0.52 -8.77 6.17
CA LEU A 344 0.41 -7.31 6.19
C LEU A 344 -0.55 -6.86 7.30
N LEU A 345 -1.74 -7.47 7.40
CA LEU A 345 -2.69 -7.17 8.48
C LEU A 345 -2.08 -7.44 9.87
N PHE A 346 -1.33 -8.53 10.00
CA PHE A 346 -0.69 -8.88 11.26
C PHE A 346 0.36 -7.82 11.65
N ASN A 347 1.32 -7.53 10.77
CA ASN A 347 2.46 -6.66 11.06
C ASN A 347 2.12 -5.17 11.07
N GLU A 348 1.19 -4.72 10.22
CA GLU A 348 0.85 -3.30 10.13
C GLU A 348 -0.30 -2.90 11.06
N PHE A 349 -0.99 -3.85 11.70
CA PHE A 349 -2.13 -3.55 12.57
C PHE A 349 -2.18 -4.42 13.84
N LEU A 350 -2.33 -5.74 13.71
CA LEU A 350 -2.65 -6.60 14.85
C LEU A 350 -1.53 -6.68 15.91
N ILE A 351 -0.27 -6.68 15.48
CA ILE A 351 0.89 -6.80 16.38
C ILE A 351 0.93 -5.68 17.43
N TYR A 352 0.50 -4.46 17.09
CA TYR A 352 0.47 -3.34 18.02
C TYR A 352 -0.52 -3.61 19.16
N TYR A 353 -1.71 -4.13 18.86
CA TYR A 353 -2.68 -4.51 19.88
C TYR A 353 -2.16 -5.66 20.74
N LEU A 354 -1.56 -6.69 20.13
CA LEU A 354 -1.04 -7.85 20.87
C LEU A 354 0.07 -7.47 21.86
N VAL A 355 0.96 -6.55 21.46
CA VAL A 355 2.05 -6.08 22.32
C VAL A 355 1.51 -5.13 23.40
N LEU A 356 0.71 -4.13 23.02
CA LEU A 356 0.23 -3.10 23.94
C LEU A 356 -0.85 -3.58 24.92
N PHE A 357 -1.61 -4.63 24.58
CA PHE A 357 -2.57 -5.25 25.49
C PHE A 357 -1.91 -5.83 26.75
N ARG A 358 -0.59 -6.08 26.72
CA ARG A 358 0.17 -6.55 27.87
C ARG A 358 0.62 -5.42 28.80
N CYS A 359 0.45 -4.16 28.40
CA CYS A 359 0.83 -3.03 29.22
C CYS A 359 -0.24 -2.75 30.27
N ASN A 360 0.21 -2.62 31.51
CA ASN A 360 -0.64 -2.35 32.66
C ASN A 360 -0.18 -1.09 33.35
N TRP A 361 -1.16 -0.29 33.79
CA TRP A 361 -0.93 0.80 34.73
C TRP A 361 -0.28 0.24 36.01
N PRO A 362 0.83 0.82 36.49
CA PRO A 362 1.43 0.35 37.72
C PRO A 362 0.47 0.60 38.89
N ALA A 363 0.15 -0.45 39.64
CA ALA A 363 -0.52 -0.36 40.92
C ALA A 363 0.46 -0.89 41.96
N ASP A 364 0.96 -0.01 42.83
CA ASP A 364 1.69 -0.48 44.00
C ASP A 364 0.64 -0.94 45.02
N GLY A 365 0.89 -2.05 45.72
CA GLY A 365 -0.03 -2.56 46.78
C GLY A 365 -0.23 -1.59 47.95
N SER A 366 0.39 -0.41 47.88
CA SER A 366 0.34 0.72 48.79
C SER A 366 -0.49 1.90 48.27
N ILE A 367 -0.88 1.93 46.99
CA ILE A 367 -1.77 2.94 46.42
C ILE A 367 -3.20 2.50 46.73
N ASP A 368 -3.74 3.04 47.81
CA ASP A 368 -5.11 2.81 48.24
C ASP A 368 -6.05 3.09 47.06
N VAL A 369 -6.79 2.07 46.62
CA VAL A 369 -7.73 2.14 45.48
C VAL A 369 -8.88 3.13 45.76
N SER A 370 -9.01 3.58 47.01
CA SER A 370 -9.89 4.68 47.44
C SER A 370 -9.32 6.09 47.18
N SER A 371 -8.04 6.22 46.76
CA SER A 371 -7.38 7.50 46.49
C SER A 371 -7.46 7.91 45.01
N ASN A 372 -7.66 9.21 44.77
CA ASN A 372 -7.82 9.86 43.46
C ASN A 372 -6.53 9.76 42.61
N THR A 373 -6.24 8.57 42.08
CA THR A 373 -5.01 8.24 41.36
C THR A 373 -5.08 8.78 39.93
N THR A 374 -4.10 9.61 39.57
CA THR A 374 -3.95 10.16 38.23
C THR A 374 -3.10 9.24 37.36
N ARG A 375 -3.61 8.85 36.20
CA ARG A 375 -2.91 7.99 35.23
C ARG A 375 -2.44 8.78 34.02
N VAL A 376 -1.13 8.87 33.84
CA VAL A 376 -0.52 9.63 32.73
C VAL A 376 0.42 8.78 31.90
N MET A 377 0.41 9.04 30.60
CA MET A 377 1.35 8.46 29.63
C MET A 377 2.47 9.45 29.36
N ILE A 378 3.73 8.99 29.34
CA ILE A 378 4.89 9.84 29.06
C ILE A 378 5.64 9.28 27.85
N VAL A 379 5.81 10.10 26.82
CA VAL A 379 6.45 9.81 25.54
C VAL A 379 7.65 10.73 25.38
N ALA A 380 8.75 10.23 24.80
CA ALA A 380 9.93 11.03 24.49
C ALA A 380 10.47 10.69 23.10
N ASP A 381 11.24 11.62 22.53
CA ASP A 381 12.08 11.42 21.35
C ASP A 381 11.31 10.77 20.19
N THR A 382 10.20 11.40 19.77
CA THR A 382 9.42 10.90 18.63
C THR A 382 10.17 11.10 17.31
N HIS A 383 11.03 12.14 17.21
CA HIS A 383 11.81 12.48 16.02
C HIS A 383 10.97 12.43 14.74
N LEU A 384 9.88 13.19 14.68
CA LEU A 384 9.09 13.28 13.45
C LEU A 384 9.99 13.73 12.30
N LEU A 385 10.08 12.90 11.25
CA LEU A 385 11.07 13.10 10.19
C LEU A 385 10.80 14.37 9.40
N GLY A 386 11.86 15.13 9.12
CA GLY A 386 11.78 16.32 8.28
C GLY A 386 11.98 16.03 6.78
N VAL A 387 11.73 17.05 5.96
CA VAL A 387 11.80 16.95 4.49
C VAL A 387 13.21 17.06 3.93
N ARG A 388 14.21 17.50 4.73
CA ARG A 388 15.58 17.73 4.22
C ARG A 388 16.45 16.48 4.31
N ARG A 389 16.49 15.84 5.47
CA ARG A 389 17.33 14.68 5.80
C ARG A 389 16.53 13.38 5.85
N GLY A 390 15.19 13.46 5.88
CA GLY A 390 14.32 12.28 5.90
C GLY A 390 14.20 11.60 4.54
N HIS A 391 14.46 10.29 4.49
CA HIS A 391 14.15 9.48 3.31
C HIS A 391 12.66 9.12 3.29
N TRP A 392 11.99 9.23 2.14
CA TRP A 392 10.54 9.04 2.03
C TRP A 392 10.04 7.67 2.53
N PHE A 393 10.83 6.61 2.32
CA PHE A 393 10.48 5.26 2.77
C PHE A 393 10.66 5.10 4.28
N ASP A 394 11.72 5.68 4.84
CA ASP A 394 11.92 5.67 6.29
C ASP A 394 10.79 6.46 6.96
N LYS A 395 10.47 7.63 6.42
CA LYS A 395 9.31 8.43 6.82
C LYS A 395 8.03 7.60 6.83
N LEU A 396 7.68 6.96 5.72
CA LEU A 396 6.48 6.13 5.61
C LEU A 396 6.43 5.06 6.70
N ARG A 397 7.55 4.36 6.95
CA ARG A 397 7.58 3.29 7.95
C ARG A 397 7.51 3.85 9.38
N ARG A 398 8.42 4.74 9.77
CA ARG A 398 8.52 5.24 11.16
C ARG A 398 7.26 5.96 11.58
N GLU A 399 6.70 6.81 10.72
CA GLU A 399 5.45 7.51 11.01
C GLU A 399 4.27 6.55 11.13
N TRP A 400 4.18 5.53 10.28
CA TRP A 400 3.14 4.52 10.42
C TRP A 400 3.24 3.76 11.76
N GLN A 401 4.45 3.39 12.21
CA GLN A 401 4.61 2.79 13.54
C GLN A 401 4.24 3.73 14.66
N MET A 402 4.70 4.98 14.64
CA MET A 402 4.37 5.92 15.70
C MET A 402 2.87 6.16 15.77
N TYR A 403 2.23 6.42 14.63
CA TYR A 403 0.78 6.56 14.54
C TYR A 403 0.07 5.31 15.08
N ARG A 404 0.39 4.12 14.57
CA ARG A 404 -0.29 2.90 14.99
C ARG A 404 -0.04 2.57 16.46
N SER A 405 1.17 2.77 16.96
CA SER A 405 1.52 2.52 18.36
C SER A 405 0.75 3.48 19.27
N PHE A 406 0.79 4.77 18.98
CA PHE A 406 0.15 5.80 19.79
C PHE A 406 -1.37 5.66 19.80
N GLN A 407 -2.00 5.54 18.63
CA GLN A 407 -3.46 5.40 18.55
C GLN A 407 -3.96 4.12 19.22
N THR A 408 -3.20 3.03 19.14
CA THR A 408 -3.53 1.78 19.85
C THR A 408 -3.35 1.95 21.36
N ALA A 409 -2.28 2.62 21.81
CA ALA A 409 -2.04 2.88 23.23
C ALA A 409 -3.15 3.77 23.83
N ILE A 410 -3.54 4.86 23.15
CA ILE A 410 -4.64 5.72 23.58
C ILE A 410 -5.95 4.94 23.67
N SER A 411 -6.26 4.11 22.67
CA SER A 411 -7.48 3.31 22.65
C SER A 411 -7.54 2.24 23.75
N LEU A 412 -6.41 1.63 24.13
CA LEU A 412 -6.38 0.53 25.11
C LEU A 412 -6.20 1.03 26.54
N LEU A 413 -5.41 2.09 26.74
CA LEU A 413 -4.93 2.50 28.06
C LEU A 413 -5.69 3.71 28.62
N ASN A 414 -6.30 4.53 27.74
CA ASN A 414 -7.12 5.70 28.07
C ASN A 414 -6.53 6.57 29.21
N PRO A 415 -5.33 7.15 29.03
CA PRO A 415 -4.70 8.00 30.03
C PRO A 415 -5.49 9.31 30.25
N GLU A 416 -5.34 9.94 31.40
CA GLU A 416 -5.93 11.27 31.67
C GLU A 416 -5.13 12.40 30.99
N ALA A 417 -3.81 12.20 30.86
CA ALA A 417 -2.92 13.13 30.18
C ALA A 417 -1.74 12.40 29.52
N VAL A 418 -1.20 13.02 28.47
CA VAL A 418 0.01 12.61 27.77
C VAL A 418 1.05 13.71 27.87
N PHE A 419 2.26 13.37 28.33
CA PHE A 419 3.41 14.26 28.34
C PHE A 419 4.38 13.86 27.23
N PHE A 420 4.83 14.82 26.43
CA PHE A 420 5.89 14.65 25.44
C PHE A 420 7.15 15.37 25.89
N LEU A 421 8.23 14.64 26.12
CA LEU A 421 9.46 15.14 26.73
C LEU A 421 10.55 15.47 25.69
N GLY A 422 10.23 16.37 24.76
CA GLY A 422 11.17 16.89 23.78
C GLY A 422 11.50 15.97 22.60
N ASP A 423 12.23 16.53 21.66
CA ASP A 423 12.57 15.97 20.35
C ASP A 423 11.32 15.42 19.64
N LEU A 424 10.33 16.32 19.57
CA LEU A 424 9.09 16.08 18.85
C LEU A 424 9.37 15.99 17.34
N LEU A 425 10.24 16.87 16.86
CA LEU A 425 10.59 17.04 15.46
C LEU A 425 12.08 16.77 15.24
N ASP A 426 12.45 15.93 14.27
CA ASP A 426 13.87 15.63 13.97
C ASP A 426 14.60 16.85 13.36
N GLU A 427 13.85 17.74 12.72
CA GLU A 427 14.34 18.93 12.02
C GLU A 427 13.64 20.21 12.49
N GLY A 428 13.15 20.24 13.74
CA GLY A 428 12.43 21.38 14.30
C GLY A 428 13.22 22.69 14.26
N LEU A 429 14.55 22.63 14.36
CA LEU A 429 15.44 23.80 14.23
C LEU A 429 15.66 24.29 12.78
N LEU A 430 15.28 23.48 11.77
CA LEU A 430 15.53 23.76 10.36
C LEU A 430 14.29 24.36 9.67
N GLY A 431 14.51 25.00 8.53
CA GLY A 431 13.43 25.47 7.66
C GLY A 431 12.74 26.76 8.10
N THR A 432 11.87 27.25 7.21
CA THR A 432 11.02 28.43 7.43
C THR A 432 9.88 28.09 8.39
N ASN A 433 9.14 29.11 8.85
CA ASN A 433 7.95 28.89 9.68
C ASN A 433 6.89 28.06 8.98
N ASP A 434 6.71 28.20 7.67
CA ASP A 434 5.77 27.36 6.91
C ASP A 434 6.16 25.89 6.96
N VAL A 435 7.46 25.57 6.76
CA VAL A 435 7.95 24.19 6.87
C VAL A 435 7.73 23.65 8.28
N PHE A 436 8.04 24.46 9.30
CA PHE A 436 7.78 24.09 10.69
C PHE A 436 6.30 23.81 10.96
N GLN A 437 5.38 24.63 10.45
CA GLN A 437 3.94 24.40 10.60
C GLN A 437 3.49 23.08 9.94
N THR A 438 4.03 22.72 8.77
CA THR A 438 3.74 21.39 8.19
C THR A 438 4.22 20.23 9.07
N TYR A 439 5.26 20.42 9.88
CA TYR A 439 5.72 19.42 10.83
C TYR A 439 4.79 19.34 12.04
N VAL A 440 4.34 20.48 12.55
CA VAL A 440 3.36 20.58 13.66
C VAL A 440 2.03 19.93 13.26
N GLU A 441 1.47 20.27 12.10
CA GLU A 441 0.22 19.69 11.59
C GLU A 441 0.31 18.17 11.49
N ARG A 442 1.43 17.67 10.97
CA ARG A 442 1.70 16.23 10.91
C ARG A 442 1.80 15.62 12.30
N PHE A 443 2.59 16.21 13.19
CA PHE A 443 2.73 15.75 14.56
C PHE A 443 1.35 15.62 15.23
N ASN A 444 0.53 16.67 15.15
CA ASN A 444 -0.82 16.68 15.70
C ASN A 444 -1.73 15.62 15.07
N SER A 445 -1.58 15.36 13.76
CA SER A 445 -2.33 14.28 13.09
C SER A 445 -1.93 12.89 13.57
N LEU A 446 -0.63 12.62 13.73
CA LEU A 446 -0.14 11.31 14.19
C LEU A 446 -0.50 11.05 15.67
N PHE A 447 -0.32 12.07 16.50
CA PHE A 447 -0.45 12.00 17.95
C PHE A 447 -1.76 12.60 18.46
N HIS A 448 -2.82 12.59 17.66
CA HIS A 448 -4.12 13.11 18.09
C HIS A 448 -4.71 12.32 19.26
N THR A 449 -5.41 13.01 20.16
CA THR A 449 -6.15 12.43 21.28
C THR A 449 -7.61 12.91 21.29
N PRO A 450 -8.52 12.18 21.93
CA PRO A 450 -9.84 12.71 22.26
C PRO A 450 -9.74 13.96 23.14
N PRO A 451 -10.71 14.90 23.10
CA PRO A 451 -10.67 16.14 23.89
C PRO A 451 -10.58 15.93 25.41
N THR A 452 -10.95 14.75 25.91
CA THR A 452 -10.85 14.38 27.32
C THR A 452 -9.43 14.10 27.79
N ILE A 453 -8.49 13.83 26.87
CA ILE A 453 -7.09 13.51 27.18
C ILE A 453 -6.23 14.72 26.83
N LYS A 454 -5.65 15.35 27.86
CA LYS A 454 -4.81 16.54 27.70
C LYS A 454 -3.40 16.17 27.23
N GLN A 455 -2.79 17.04 26.45
CA GLN A 455 -1.41 16.87 25.99
C GLN A 455 -0.54 18.03 26.49
N PHE A 456 0.67 17.71 26.95
CA PHE A 456 1.66 18.67 27.44
C PHE A 456 3.01 18.39 26.80
N TYR A 457 3.79 19.44 26.55
CA TYR A 457 5.01 19.36 25.76
C TYR A 457 6.18 20.03 26.48
N ALA A 458 7.34 19.39 26.43
CA ALA A 458 8.64 20.02 26.64
C ALA A 458 9.36 20.12 25.30
N ALA A 459 10.22 21.13 25.15
CA ALA A 459 11.12 21.22 24.01
C ALA A 459 12.32 20.28 24.18
N GLY A 460 12.84 19.73 23.08
CA GLY A 460 14.16 19.11 23.01
C GLY A 460 15.13 19.88 22.11
N ASN A 461 16.37 19.40 22.01
CA ASN A 461 17.42 20.08 21.24
C ASN A 461 17.18 20.01 19.73
N HIS A 462 16.46 19.01 19.21
CA HIS A 462 16.06 18.97 17.80
C HIS A 462 14.89 19.92 17.49
N ASP A 463 14.10 20.28 18.50
CA ASP A 463 12.97 21.20 18.33
C ASP A 463 13.42 22.65 18.20
N ILE A 464 14.30 23.10 19.11
CA ILE A 464 14.70 24.53 19.22
C ILE A 464 16.22 24.79 19.11
N GLY A 465 17.05 23.74 19.12
CA GLY A 465 18.51 23.81 19.17
C GLY A 465 19.07 23.48 20.56
N PHE A 466 20.36 23.08 20.62
CA PHE A 466 21.12 23.13 21.88
C PHE A 466 21.22 24.57 22.37
N HIS A 467 21.60 24.77 23.63
CA HIS A 467 21.61 26.06 24.31
C HIS A 467 22.11 27.24 23.45
N TYR A 468 23.34 27.14 22.91
CA TYR A 468 23.96 28.19 22.09
C TYR A 468 23.43 28.29 20.65
N GLU A 469 22.54 27.37 20.23
CA GLU A 469 21.88 27.36 18.93
C GLU A 469 20.42 27.84 19.00
N ILE A 470 19.95 28.23 20.19
CA ILE A 470 18.58 28.75 20.36
C ILE A 470 18.53 30.18 19.81
N PHE A 471 17.62 30.38 18.86
CA PHE A 471 17.25 31.71 18.35
C PHE A 471 15.83 32.06 18.78
N PRO A 472 15.52 33.35 19.06
CA PRO A 472 14.18 33.78 19.50
C PRO A 472 13.06 33.26 18.61
N MET A 473 13.20 33.36 17.28
CA MET A 473 12.21 32.86 16.33
C MET A 473 11.92 31.35 16.47
N ARG A 474 12.93 30.52 16.79
CA ARG A 474 12.76 29.07 16.96
C ARG A 474 12.00 28.73 18.24
N LEU A 475 12.33 29.45 19.31
CA LEU A 475 11.65 29.35 20.59
C LEU A 475 10.19 29.83 20.47
N ASP A 476 9.99 30.99 19.85
CA ASP A 476 8.67 31.61 19.68
C ASP A 476 7.74 30.73 18.84
N ARG A 477 8.21 30.19 17.70
CA ARG A 477 7.37 29.32 16.87
C ARG A 477 7.00 28.01 17.57
N PHE A 478 7.91 27.45 18.37
CA PHE A 478 7.65 26.24 19.16
C PHE A 478 6.61 26.51 20.26
N THR A 479 6.85 27.54 21.07
CA THR A 479 5.96 27.93 22.17
C THR A 479 4.55 28.28 21.69
N GLN A 480 4.43 29.00 20.58
CA GLN A 480 3.14 29.33 19.97
C GLN A 480 2.41 28.09 19.42
N SER A 481 3.13 27.17 18.75
CA SER A 481 2.52 26.02 18.08
C SER A 481 2.07 24.93 19.04
N PHE A 482 2.82 24.74 20.13
CA PHE A 482 2.52 23.73 21.16
C PHE A 482 1.84 24.32 22.40
N GLY A 483 1.63 25.65 22.46
CA GLY A 483 0.91 26.32 23.55
C GLY A 483 1.63 26.22 24.91
N VAL A 484 2.96 26.34 24.91
CA VAL A 484 3.80 26.18 26.11
C VAL A 484 4.61 27.43 26.42
N PRO A 485 4.93 27.71 27.69
CA PRO A 485 5.84 28.80 28.04
C PRO A 485 7.27 28.51 27.56
N ALA A 486 8.06 29.58 27.43
CA ALA A 486 9.44 29.50 26.93
C ALA A 486 10.39 28.70 27.85
N ALA A 487 10.20 28.79 29.16
CA ALA A 487 11.16 28.28 30.14
C ALA A 487 10.56 27.24 31.09
N VAL A 488 9.56 27.60 31.90
CA VAL A 488 8.99 26.70 32.92
C VAL A 488 7.46 26.69 32.86
N GLN A 489 6.87 25.50 32.93
CA GLN A 489 5.42 25.32 33.06
C GLN A 489 5.09 24.60 34.37
N GLN A 490 4.28 25.23 35.22
CA GLN A 490 3.69 24.58 36.39
C GLN A 490 2.28 24.12 36.06
N LEU A 491 1.96 22.86 36.39
CA LEU A 491 0.66 22.25 36.20
C LEU A 491 0.16 21.60 37.49
N GLU A 492 -1.16 21.52 37.64
CA GLU A 492 -1.83 20.77 38.71
C GLU A 492 -2.79 19.76 38.06
N LEU A 493 -2.65 18.49 38.42
CA LEU A 493 -3.44 17.37 37.93
C LEU A 493 -3.95 16.54 39.10
N ASN A 494 -5.22 16.73 39.48
CA ASN A 494 -5.89 16.05 40.60
C ASN A 494 -5.06 16.07 41.90
N GLY A 495 -4.51 17.23 42.26
CA GLY A 495 -3.66 17.45 43.42
C GLY A 495 -2.18 17.13 43.21
N ASN A 496 -1.78 16.60 42.04
CA ASN A 496 -0.39 16.38 41.68
C ASN A 496 0.21 17.62 41.02
N ILE A 497 1.28 18.17 41.59
CA ILE A 497 2.03 19.25 40.96
C ILE A 497 3.06 18.66 40.00
N VAL A 498 3.02 19.11 38.74
CA VAL A 498 4.00 18.76 37.72
C VAL A 498 4.70 20.05 37.26
N VAL A 499 6.03 20.01 37.15
CA VAL A 499 6.83 21.14 36.69
C VAL A 499 7.58 20.69 35.45
N LEU A 500 7.23 21.26 34.29
CA LEU A 500 7.99 21.07 33.06
C LEU A 500 9.04 22.16 32.95
N VAL A 501 10.28 21.75 32.67
CA VAL A 501 11.41 22.67 32.50
C VAL A 501 12.00 22.47 31.11
N ASN A 502 12.17 23.58 30.38
CA ASN A 502 12.98 23.61 29.18
C ASN A 502 14.45 23.39 29.58
N SER A 503 14.96 22.18 29.37
CA SER A 503 16.33 21.82 29.78
C SER A 503 17.41 22.62 29.06
N MET A 504 17.15 23.13 27.85
CA MET A 504 18.11 23.95 27.13
C MET A 504 18.19 25.39 27.67
N ALA A 505 17.25 25.78 28.53
CA ALA A 505 17.30 27.01 29.32
C ALA A 505 18.09 26.85 30.64
N MET A 506 18.58 25.65 30.96
CA MET A 506 19.26 25.34 32.21
C MET A 506 20.79 25.30 32.06
N GLU A 507 21.37 26.07 31.12
CA GLU A 507 22.82 26.28 31.05
C GLU A 507 23.34 27.10 32.24
N ARG A 508 22.51 28.07 32.71
CA ARG A 508 22.79 28.97 33.84
C ARG A 508 24.05 29.84 33.65
N ASP A 509 24.26 30.31 32.43
CA ASP A 509 25.36 31.20 32.03
C ASP A 509 24.98 32.70 32.09
N GLY A 510 23.78 33.02 32.56
CA GLY A 510 23.26 34.40 32.63
C GLY A 510 22.54 34.88 31.36
N CYS A 511 22.32 34.01 30.37
CA CYS A 511 21.51 34.35 29.21
C CYS A 511 20.07 34.76 29.59
N ARG A 512 19.38 35.55 28.76
CA ARG A 512 18.00 36.00 29.05
C ARG A 512 17.04 34.84 29.31
N LEU A 513 17.09 33.78 28.49
CA LEU A 513 16.24 32.59 28.65
C LEU A 513 16.56 31.84 29.95
N CYS A 514 17.83 31.82 30.34
CA CYS A 514 18.36 31.15 31.52
C CYS A 514 17.93 31.85 32.80
N VAL A 515 18.12 33.17 32.84
CA VAL A 515 17.67 34.03 33.96
C VAL A 515 16.16 33.91 34.12
N GLN A 516 15.41 33.94 33.02
CA GLN A 516 13.96 33.72 33.06
C GLN A 516 13.62 32.34 33.66
N ALA A 517 14.30 31.28 33.23
CA ALA A 517 14.06 29.93 33.72
C ALA A 517 14.39 29.79 35.21
N GLU A 518 15.51 30.35 35.66
CA GLU A 518 15.89 30.40 37.08
C GLU A 518 14.79 31.13 37.86
N GLU A 519 14.45 32.37 37.50
CA GLU A 519 13.40 33.14 38.16
C GLU A 519 12.04 32.42 38.23
N GLU A 520 11.64 31.72 37.17
CA GLU A 520 10.40 30.95 37.14
C GLU A 520 10.48 29.71 38.05
N VAL A 521 11.61 28.98 38.08
CA VAL A 521 11.85 27.90 39.06
C VAL A 521 11.81 28.45 40.49
N GLU A 522 12.42 29.60 40.76
CA GLU A 522 12.37 30.28 42.04
C GLU A 522 10.93 30.62 42.46
N LYS A 523 10.12 31.16 41.54
CA LYS A 523 8.71 31.47 41.78
C LYS A 523 7.93 30.20 42.14
N VAL A 524 8.11 29.11 41.38
CA VAL A 524 7.49 27.80 41.70
C VAL A 524 7.94 27.30 43.06
N ALA A 525 9.24 27.40 43.39
CA ALA A 525 9.76 26.99 44.69
C ALA A 525 9.18 27.80 45.86
N GLN A 526 8.96 29.11 45.68
CA GLN A 526 8.28 29.95 46.66
C GLN A 526 6.82 29.53 46.85
N LEU A 527 6.09 29.27 45.77
CA LEU A 527 4.71 28.78 45.83
C LEU A 527 4.63 27.44 46.59
N LEU A 528 5.50 26.48 46.26
CA LEU A 528 5.57 25.19 46.94
C LEU A 528 5.88 25.33 48.44
N LYS A 529 6.75 26.27 48.83
CA LYS A 529 7.03 26.57 50.23
C LYS A 529 5.79 27.13 50.94
N CYS A 530 5.06 28.04 50.30
CA CYS A 530 3.84 28.62 50.86
C CYS A 530 2.75 27.56 51.07
N SER A 531 2.57 26.63 50.14
CA SER A 531 1.57 25.55 50.25
C SER A 531 1.90 24.52 51.34
N ARG A 532 3.14 24.45 51.84
CA ARG A 532 3.61 23.45 52.83
C ARG A 532 3.45 23.89 54.31
N ASN A 533 2.71 24.96 54.60
CA ASN A 533 2.56 25.60 55.94
C ASN A 533 3.66 26.61 56.33
N TYR A 534 4.26 27.34 55.39
CA TYR A 534 5.12 28.48 55.73
C TYR A 534 4.31 29.78 55.66
N THR A 535 4.08 30.44 56.81
CA THR A 535 3.18 31.61 56.93
C THR A 535 3.88 32.95 56.77
N SER A 536 5.22 33.03 56.89
CA SER A 536 5.94 34.30 56.74
C SER A 536 6.22 34.62 55.27
N GLY A 537 5.63 35.71 54.77
CA GLY A 537 5.86 36.24 53.42
C GLY A 537 4.98 35.67 52.29
N CYS A 538 4.01 34.80 52.61
CA CYS A 538 3.09 34.20 51.64
C CYS A 538 1.79 35.00 51.53
N ARG A 539 1.26 35.19 50.31
CA ARG A 539 -0.08 35.78 50.11
C ARG A 539 -1.15 34.77 50.52
N ALA A 540 -2.14 35.22 51.30
CA ALA A 540 -3.14 34.40 51.99
C ALA A 540 -4.13 33.61 51.09
N SER A 541 -3.93 33.57 49.76
CA SER A 541 -4.94 33.15 48.78
C SER A 541 -4.62 31.85 48.00
N LEU A 542 -3.55 31.13 48.30
CA LEU A 542 -3.21 29.87 47.61
C LEU A 542 -3.75 28.64 48.36
N ASN A 543 -5.06 28.38 48.21
CA ASN A 543 -5.69 27.11 48.62
C ASN A 543 -5.36 25.98 47.62
N VAL A 544 -4.08 25.65 47.46
CA VAL A 544 -3.64 24.50 46.65
C VAL A 544 -3.11 23.42 47.59
N PRO A 545 -3.66 22.19 47.59
CA PRO A 545 -3.11 21.09 48.39
C PRO A 545 -1.67 20.81 47.94
N TYR A 546 -0.73 20.86 48.89
CA TYR A 546 0.69 20.64 48.60
C TYR A 546 0.97 19.18 48.22
N SER A 547 1.60 18.98 47.07
CA SER A 547 2.31 17.75 46.73
C SER A 547 3.76 18.07 46.34
N ARG A 548 4.70 17.16 46.66
CA ARG A 548 6.06 17.29 46.13
C ARG A 548 5.99 17.15 44.61
N PRO A 549 6.63 18.05 43.84
CA PRO A 549 6.43 18.09 42.40
C PRO A 549 7.05 16.87 41.71
N VAL A 550 6.46 16.51 40.58
CA VAL A 550 7.11 15.68 39.55
C VAL A 550 7.78 16.62 38.56
N LEU A 551 9.10 16.54 38.45
CA LEU A 551 9.87 17.33 37.49
C LEU A 551 9.91 16.58 36.16
N MET A 552 9.62 17.28 35.07
CA MET A 552 9.68 16.73 33.72
C MET A 552 10.49 17.65 32.83
N GLN A 553 11.39 17.09 32.03
CA GLN A 553 12.26 17.84 31.14
C GLN A 553 12.74 16.92 30.01
N HIS A 554 13.52 17.45 29.06
CA HIS A 554 14.09 16.63 27.99
C HIS A 554 15.44 16.02 28.39
N PHE A 555 16.43 16.82 28.80
CA PHE A 555 17.73 16.25 29.22
C PHE A 555 17.64 15.52 30.57
N PRO A 556 18.35 14.40 30.76
CA PRO A 556 18.49 13.79 32.09
C PRO A 556 19.24 14.74 33.04
N LEU A 557 19.06 14.51 34.34
CA LEU A 557 19.88 15.16 35.36
C LEU A 557 21.34 14.73 35.20
N PHE A 558 22.25 15.50 35.79
CA PHE A 558 23.68 15.24 35.71
C PHE A 558 24.02 13.82 36.16
N ARG A 559 24.67 13.08 35.26
CA ARG A 559 25.29 11.80 35.55
C ARG A 559 26.46 11.58 34.60
N LYS A 560 27.48 10.85 35.07
CA LYS A 560 28.71 10.60 34.29
C LYS A 560 28.46 9.70 33.08
N SER A 561 27.50 8.79 33.19
CA SER A 561 27.10 7.81 32.18
C SER A 561 25.82 7.11 32.65
N ASP A 562 25.29 6.20 31.84
CA ASP A 562 24.15 5.34 32.18
C ASP A 562 24.58 4.02 32.87
N GLU A 563 25.85 3.88 33.25
CA GLU A 563 26.38 2.66 33.85
C GLU A 563 25.78 2.36 35.24
N LEU A 564 25.30 3.38 35.95
CA LEU A 564 24.69 3.26 37.29
C LEU A 564 23.16 3.18 37.25
N CYS A 565 22.55 3.02 36.07
CA CYS A 565 21.12 2.79 35.96
C CYS A 565 20.77 1.40 36.50
N GLU A 566 19.60 1.27 37.12
CA GLU A 566 19.04 0.00 37.57
C GLU A 566 18.85 -0.94 36.38
N GLU A 567 19.20 -2.22 36.54
CA GLU A 567 19.12 -3.21 35.46
C GLU A 567 17.67 -3.38 34.98
N SER A 568 17.44 -3.14 33.70
CA SER A 568 16.14 -3.23 33.04
C SER A 568 16.29 -3.57 31.56
N THR A 569 15.18 -3.97 30.91
CA THR A 569 15.20 -4.48 29.53
C THR A 569 15.26 -3.38 28.46
N ASP A 570 14.99 -2.13 28.84
CA ASP A 570 15.05 -0.91 28.02
C ASP A 570 16.40 -0.19 28.08
N LEU A 571 17.35 -0.67 28.90
CA LEU A 571 18.72 -0.14 28.94
C LEU A 571 19.43 -0.26 27.60
N ALA A 572 20.34 0.69 27.37
CA ALA A 572 21.29 0.62 26.27
C ALA A 572 22.28 -0.55 26.47
N PRO A 573 22.85 -1.11 25.38
CA PRO A 573 23.96 -2.05 25.46
C PRO A 573 25.13 -1.52 26.31
N SER A 574 25.92 -2.43 26.90
CA SER A 574 26.98 -2.08 27.86
C SER A 574 28.00 -1.06 27.32
N ASN A 575 28.35 -1.15 26.04
CA ASN A 575 29.28 -0.24 25.37
C ASN A 575 28.70 1.16 25.10
N VAL A 576 27.37 1.31 25.14
CA VAL A 576 26.69 2.60 25.01
C VAL A 576 26.49 3.20 26.40
N ARG A 577 26.02 2.41 27.37
CA ARG A 577 25.78 2.89 28.74
C ARG A 577 27.06 3.32 29.47
N SER A 578 28.22 2.77 29.12
CA SER A 578 29.52 3.15 29.69
C SER A 578 30.12 4.43 29.08
N GLN A 579 29.49 4.99 28.04
CA GLN A 579 29.99 6.22 27.42
C GLN A 579 29.81 7.39 28.36
N LYS A 580 30.85 8.23 28.46
CA LYS A 580 30.82 9.39 29.35
C LYS A 580 29.97 10.48 28.75
N PHE A 581 29.00 10.95 29.51
CA PHE A 581 28.19 12.11 29.16
C PHE A 581 28.99 13.40 29.24
N LYS A 582 28.78 14.26 28.25
CA LYS A 582 29.20 15.65 28.22
C LYS A 582 28.10 16.49 28.85
N PRO A 583 28.37 17.14 30.00
CA PRO A 583 27.42 18.07 30.58
C PRO A 583 27.02 19.15 29.58
N ASN A 584 25.77 19.58 29.65
CA ASN A 584 25.11 20.56 28.77
C ASN A 584 24.85 20.08 27.34
N LEU A 585 25.24 18.85 27.00
CA LEU A 585 24.92 18.22 25.72
C LEU A 585 24.12 16.95 25.94
N ASP A 586 24.67 15.99 26.70
CA ASP A 586 24.05 14.67 26.91
C ASP A 586 23.20 14.62 28.20
N CYS A 587 23.45 15.56 29.12
CA CYS A 587 22.75 15.72 30.39
C CYS A 587 22.89 17.15 30.91
N LEU A 588 22.09 17.55 31.91
CA LEU A 588 22.29 18.84 32.57
C LEU A 588 23.65 18.94 33.28
N SER A 589 24.16 20.16 33.47
CA SER A 589 25.29 20.39 34.37
C SER A 589 25.00 19.96 35.81
N GLU A 590 26.07 19.70 36.56
CA GLU A 590 25.97 19.41 38.00
C GLU A 590 25.35 20.58 38.76
N SER A 591 25.68 21.83 38.39
CA SER A 591 25.16 23.03 39.04
C SER A 591 23.66 23.22 38.77
N SER A 592 23.18 22.98 37.55
CA SER A 592 21.76 23.06 37.20
C SER A 592 20.96 21.93 37.83
N THR A 593 21.52 20.73 37.85
CA THR A 593 20.93 19.58 38.54
C THR A 593 20.74 19.86 40.03
N LYS A 594 21.79 20.35 40.70
CA LYS A 594 21.73 20.71 42.12
C LYS A 594 20.70 21.80 42.38
N PHE A 595 20.69 22.85 41.55
CA PHE A 595 19.72 23.94 41.62
C PHE A 595 18.27 23.43 41.55
N LEU A 596 17.92 22.62 40.54
CA LEU A 596 16.58 22.07 40.39
C LEU A 596 16.15 21.20 41.58
N ILE A 597 17.04 20.32 42.05
CA ILE A 597 16.71 19.43 43.18
C ILE A 597 16.55 20.21 44.48
N GLU A 598 17.40 21.20 44.76
CA GLU A 598 17.33 22.00 45.99
C GLU A 598 16.10 22.90 46.02
N LYS A 599 15.75 23.52 44.88
CA LYS A 599 14.62 24.45 44.78
C LYS A 599 13.27 23.73 44.76
N LEU A 600 13.15 22.68 43.95
CA LEU A 600 11.87 22.00 43.74
C LEU A 600 11.66 20.79 44.67
N ARG A 601 12.74 20.17 45.17
CA ARG A 601 12.71 18.92 45.96
C ARG A 601 11.76 17.87 45.37
N PRO A 602 11.94 17.51 44.09
CA PRO A 602 11.00 16.65 43.38
C PRO A 602 10.89 15.28 44.04
N ARG A 603 9.77 14.58 43.83
CA ARG A 603 9.59 13.19 44.26
C ARG A 603 9.84 12.18 43.15
N ALA A 604 9.83 12.62 41.90
CA ALA A 604 10.27 11.89 40.73
C ALA A 604 10.72 12.88 39.65
N VAL A 605 11.62 12.43 38.78
CA VAL A 605 12.09 13.19 37.63
C VAL A 605 11.94 12.33 36.37
N PHE A 606 11.39 12.89 35.30
CA PHE A 606 11.30 12.24 33.99
C PHE A 606 12.06 13.05 32.94
N GLY A 607 12.89 12.35 32.15
CA GLY A 607 13.69 12.87 31.04
C GLY A 607 13.54 12.03 29.77
N GLY A 608 14.21 12.41 28.69
CA GLY A 608 14.36 11.68 27.42
C GLY A 608 15.80 11.78 26.91
N HIS A 609 15.99 12.14 25.64
CA HIS A 609 17.26 12.52 24.99
C HIS A 609 18.24 11.37 24.72
N THR A 610 18.45 10.44 25.65
CA THR A 610 19.43 9.34 25.43
C THR A 610 18.86 8.20 24.58
N HIS A 611 17.56 8.25 24.25
CA HIS A 611 16.78 7.27 23.47
C HIS A 611 16.63 5.87 24.11
N PHE A 612 17.30 5.62 25.24
CA PHE A 612 17.25 4.37 26.00
C PHE A 612 16.72 4.61 27.42
N GLY A 613 16.28 3.52 28.06
CA GLY A 613 15.74 3.59 29.40
C GLY A 613 16.85 3.77 30.41
N CYS A 614 16.58 4.52 31.47
CA CYS A 614 17.42 4.54 32.66
C CYS A 614 16.56 4.83 33.88
N LYS A 615 16.70 4.03 34.93
CA LYS A 615 16.12 4.29 36.23
C LYS A 615 17.23 4.48 37.25
N LYS A 616 17.32 5.66 37.88
CA LYS A 616 18.41 6.01 38.80
C LYS A 616 17.86 6.54 40.11
N TRP A 617 18.36 6.02 41.24
CA TRP A 617 18.02 6.52 42.56
C TRP A 617 18.92 7.69 42.97
N TRP A 618 18.32 8.81 43.36
CA TRP A 618 19.01 9.94 43.94
C TRP A 618 18.88 9.92 45.46
N ARG A 619 20.01 10.08 46.18
CA ARG A 619 20.06 10.12 47.67
C ARG A 619 20.23 11.52 48.24
N SER A 620 20.85 12.41 47.47
CA SER A 620 21.19 13.77 47.86
C SER A 620 21.15 14.67 46.63
N PRO A 621 20.68 15.93 46.74
CA PRO A 621 20.18 16.60 47.95
C PRO A 621 18.74 16.25 48.36
N ALA A 622 18.05 15.38 47.60
CA ALA A 622 16.76 14.81 47.97
C ALA A 622 16.65 13.35 47.49
N ASN A 623 15.76 12.59 48.14
CA ASN A 623 15.44 11.21 47.77
C ASN A 623 14.32 11.17 46.73
N PHE A 624 14.60 10.58 45.57
CA PHE A 624 13.63 10.34 44.48
C PHE A 624 14.20 9.42 43.40
N TRP A 625 13.31 8.89 42.56
CA TRP A 625 13.67 8.18 41.33
C TRP A 625 13.71 9.13 40.13
N GLU A 626 14.79 9.05 39.35
CA GLU A 626 14.90 9.63 38.02
C GLU A 626 14.65 8.54 36.98
N TYR A 627 13.84 8.86 35.97
CA TYR A 627 13.51 8.00 34.84
C TYR A 627 13.87 8.70 33.54
N THR A 628 14.70 8.08 32.70
CA THR A 628 14.85 8.45 31.30
C THR A 628 13.92 7.59 30.46
N VAL A 629 12.99 8.23 29.75
CA VAL A 629 12.00 7.60 28.89
C VAL A 629 12.68 7.26 27.56
N PRO A 630 12.61 6.01 27.09
CA PRO A 630 13.20 5.64 25.80
C PRO A 630 12.49 6.32 24.63
N SER A 631 13.15 6.35 23.47
CA SER A 631 12.53 6.89 22.26
C SER A 631 11.30 6.09 21.86
N PHE A 632 10.29 6.80 21.36
CA PHE A 632 9.06 6.22 20.82
C PHE A 632 9.20 5.70 19.37
N SER A 633 10.34 5.93 18.73
CA SER A 633 10.54 5.68 17.29
C SER A 633 11.55 4.56 17.00
N TRP A 634 11.22 3.69 16.03
CA TRP A 634 12.18 2.70 15.50
C TRP A 634 13.42 3.33 14.86
N ARG A 635 13.41 4.64 14.58
CA ARG A 635 14.57 5.33 14.02
C ARG A 635 15.73 5.41 15.02
N ASN A 636 15.40 5.49 16.30
CA ASN A 636 16.34 5.75 17.38
C ASN A 636 16.54 4.52 18.28
N ASN A 637 15.50 3.69 18.40
CA ASN A 637 15.54 2.50 19.25
C ASN A 637 14.80 1.33 18.60
N ARG A 638 15.46 0.16 18.51
CA ARG A 638 14.88 -1.08 17.99
C ARG A 638 13.65 -1.55 18.77
N ARG A 639 13.63 -1.31 20.09
CA ARG A 639 12.54 -1.62 21.02
C ARG A 639 12.04 -0.32 21.66
N PRO A 640 11.36 0.53 20.89
CA PRO A 640 10.87 1.79 21.40
C PRO A 640 9.81 1.53 22.45
N SER A 641 9.61 2.48 23.34
CA SER A 641 8.68 2.34 24.46
C SER A 641 8.22 3.70 24.95
N PHE A 642 7.34 3.67 25.94
CA PHE A 642 6.86 4.85 26.66
C PHE A 642 6.60 4.47 28.12
N HIS A 643 6.45 5.45 29.01
CA HIS A 643 6.16 5.18 30.41
C HIS A 643 4.67 5.37 30.73
N LEU A 644 4.14 4.45 31.53
CA LEU A 644 2.85 4.56 32.20
C LEU A 644 3.09 4.92 33.65
N VAL A 645 2.49 6.02 34.12
CA VAL A 645 2.69 6.52 35.47
C VAL A 645 1.34 6.64 36.18
N SER A 646 1.26 6.01 37.35
CA SER A 646 0.15 6.18 38.29
C SER A 646 0.65 7.02 39.46
N MET A 647 0.00 8.15 39.72
CA MET A 647 0.41 9.06 40.80
C MET A 647 -0.76 9.59 41.62
N SER A 648 -0.55 9.67 42.93
CA SER A 648 -1.36 10.43 43.89
C SER A 648 -0.49 11.55 44.48
N PRO A 649 -1.02 12.52 45.23
CA PRO A 649 -0.19 13.59 45.83
C PRO A 649 1.02 13.11 46.66
N SER A 650 0.97 11.89 47.21
CA SER A 650 2.01 11.29 48.07
C SER A 650 2.85 10.22 47.37
N GLN A 651 2.26 9.41 46.49
CA GLN A 651 2.91 8.24 45.88
C GLN A 651 2.98 8.35 44.35
N LEU A 652 3.98 7.70 43.76
CA LEU A 652 4.16 7.62 42.31
C LEU A 652 4.83 6.30 41.94
N SER A 653 4.27 5.62 40.95
CA SER A 653 4.85 4.42 40.36
C SER A 653 4.85 4.54 38.84
N ALA A 654 5.88 3.99 38.20
CA ALA A 654 6.11 4.06 36.77
C ALA A 654 6.43 2.67 36.22
N ASN A 655 5.91 2.36 35.04
CA ASN A 655 6.18 1.13 34.31
C ASN A 655 6.50 1.42 32.84
N THR A 656 7.45 0.70 32.27
CA THR A 656 7.81 0.80 30.85
C THR A 656 6.89 -0.08 30.01
N CYS A 657 6.26 0.51 29.00
CA CYS A 657 5.44 -0.19 28.01
C CYS A 657 6.16 -0.24 26.66
N PHE A 658 6.58 -1.44 26.25
CA PHE A 658 7.26 -1.63 24.97
C PHE A 658 6.31 -1.62 23.78
N LEU A 659 6.81 -1.08 22.67
CA LEU A 659 6.19 -1.19 21.35
C LEU A 659 6.71 -2.45 20.63
N PRO A 660 6.11 -2.86 19.50
CA PRO A 660 6.63 -3.99 18.75
C PRO A 660 8.09 -3.80 18.36
N ASP A 661 8.87 -4.87 18.43
CA ASP A 661 10.28 -4.87 18.07
C ASP A 661 10.44 -4.85 16.55
N GLU A 662 11.23 -3.92 16.03
CA GLU A 662 11.45 -3.79 14.58
C GLU A 662 11.95 -5.11 13.97
N TYR A 663 12.83 -5.83 14.65
CA TYR A 663 13.42 -7.06 14.11
C TYR A 663 12.42 -8.21 14.07
N TYR A 664 11.46 -8.27 14.98
CA TYR A 664 10.40 -9.27 14.91
C TYR A 664 9.42 -8.97 13.75
N VAL A 665 9.11 -7.70 13.52
CA VAL A 665 8.30 -7.29 12.36
C VAL A 665 9.02 -7.63 11.05
N LEU A 666 10.27 -7.22 10.89
CA LEU A 666 11.07 -7.53 9.69
C LEU A 666 11.30 -9.04 9.54
N GLY A 667 11.65 -9.72 10.62
CA GLY A 667 11.88 -11.16 10.64
C GLY A 667 10.64 -11.97 10.25
N SER A 668 9.46 -11.56 10.70
CA SER A 668 8.21 -12.22 10.30
C SER A 668 7.88 -12.02 8.81
N TYR A 669 8.15 -10.83 8.24
CA TYR A 669 8.03 -10.61 6.80
C TYR A 669 8.99 -11.50 6.00
N VAL A 670 10.24 -11.61 6.45
CA VAL A 670 11.25 -12.47 5.81
C VAL A 670 10.86 -13.94 5.90
N ALA A 671 10.49 -14.42 7.10
CA ALA A 671 10.08 -15.80 7.32
C ALA A 671 8.86 -16.18 6.47
N PHE A 672 7.83 -15.32 6.47
CA PHE A 672 6.65 -15.51 5.63
C PHE A 672 7.03 -15.61 4.15
N THR A 673 7.87 -14.69 3.67
CA THR A 673 8.28 -14.66 2.26
C THR A 673 9.04 -15.93 1.88
N LEU A 674 9.95 -16.41 2.73
CA LEU A 674 10.67 -17.66 2.50
C LEU A 674 9.73 -18.87 2.47
N SER A 675 8.83 -18.99 3.44
CA SER A 675 7.81 -20.06 3.47
C SER A 675 6.87 -20.02 2.27
N TRP A 676 6.57 -18.82 1.77
CA TRP A 676 5.71 -18.65 0.61
C TRP A 676 6.43 -19.03 -0.69
N ILE A 677 7.71 -18.67 -0.84
CA ILE A 677 8.56 -19.10 -1.96
C ILE A 677 8.71 -20.61 -1.98
N THR A 678 8.97 -21.25 -0.83
CA THR A 678 9.11 -22.72 -0.77
C THR A 678 7.82 -23.42 -1.13
N LEU A 679 6.66 -22.92 -0.68
CA LEU A 679 5.36 -23.43 -1.07
C LEU A 679 5.11 -23.28 -2.58
N ALA A 680 5.43 -22.12 -3.15
CA ALA A 680 5.29 -21.88 -4.58
C ALA A 680 6.17 -22.82 -5.42
N LEU A 681 7.43 -23.03 -5.01
CA LEU A 681 8.35 -23.97 -5.65
C LEU A 681 7.87 -25.42 -5.52
N TRP A 682 7.35 -25.82 -4.36
CA TRP A 682 6.78 -27.14 -4.14
C TRP A 682 5.57 -27.40 -5.04
N MET A 683 4.65 -26.44 -5.16
CA MET A 683 3.53 -26.53 -6.09
C MET A 683 3.98 -26.58 -7.55
N ALA A 684 4.95 -25.75 -7.94
CA ALA A 684 5.51 -25.77 -9.29
C ALA A 684 6.18 -27.11 -9.62
N PHE A 685 6.90 -27.70 -8.67
CA PHE A 685 7.50 -29.03 -8.82
C PHE A 685 6.44 -30.13 -8.94
N GLY A 686 5.34 -30.04 -8.18
CA GLY A 686 4.18 -30.93 -8.31
C GLY A 686 3.59 -30.91 -9.72
N VAL A 687 3.30 -29.72 -10.25
CA VAL A 687 2.80 -29.54 -11.63
C VAL A 687 3.80 -30.04 -12.66
N TYR A 688 5.09 -29.78 -12.48
CA TYR A 688 6.15 -30.29 -13.37
C TYR A 688 6.18 -31.83 -13.37
N ARG A 689 6.12 -32.46 -12.19
CA ARG A 689 6.12 -33.93 -12.05
C ARG A 689 4.89 -34.55 -12.71
N GLU A 690 3.72 -33.94 -12.53
CA GLU A 690 2.48 -34.40 -13.15
C GLU A 690 2.55 -34.28 -14.69
N ARG A 691 2.98 -33.12 -15.22
CA ARG A 691 3.19 -32.93 -16.67
C ARG A 691 4.21 -33.91 -17.24
N ARG A 692 5.30 -34.19 -16.51
CA ARG A 692 6.30 -35.20 -16.91
C ARG A 692 5.70 -36.61 -16.94
N ASN A 693 4.87 -36.96 -15.96
CA ASN A 693 4.20 -38.27 -15.90
C ASN A 693 3.17 -38.43 -17.01
N VAL A 694 2.39 -37.39 -17.33
CA VAL A 694 1.47 -37.38 -18.47
C VAL A 694 2.24 -37.53 -19.79
N ARG A 695 3.34 -36.79 -19.98
CA ARG A 695 4.21 -36.94 -21.16
C ARG A 695 4.77 -38.36 -21.29
N LYS A 696 5.24 -38.97 -20.19
CA LYS A 696 5.72 -40.36 -20.18
C LYS A 696 4.63 -41.35 -20.58
N ARG A 697 3.41 -41.20 -20.05
CA ARG A 697 2.25 -42.05 -20.42
C ARG A 697 1.86 -41.89 -21.90
N PHE A 698 1.87 -40.65 -22.40
CA PHE A 698 1.58 -40.37 -23.81
C PHE A 698 2.64 -41.00 -24.74
N LEU A 699 3.93 -40.86 -24.41
CA LEU A 699 5.02 -41.50 -25.13
C LEU A 699 4.88 -43.04 -25.17
N LEU A 700 4.57 -43.67 -24.03
CA LEU A 700 4.35 -45.12 -23.93
C LEU A 700 3.17 -45.60 -24.80
N LEU A 701 2.07 -44.84 -24.84
CA LEU A 701 0.91 -45.14 -25.68
C LEU A 701 1.23 -44.99 -27.18
N THR A 702 2.05 -44.01 -27.57
CA THR A 702 2.49 -43.83 -28.95
C THR A 702 3.52 -44.86 -29.41
N THR A 703 4.38 -45.36 -28.52
CA THR A 703 5.32 -46.46 -28.85
C THR A 703 4.62 -47.81 -28.96
N ASN A 704 3.62 -48.11 -28.11
CA ASN A 704 2.84 -49.35 -28.24
C ASN A 704 1.94 -49.37 -29.49
N LYS A 705 1.47 -48.22 -29.98
CA LYS A 705 0.75 -48.16 -31.26
C LYS A 705 1.62 -48.43 -32.49
N LYS A 706 2.95 -48.28 -32.39
CA LYS A 706 3.89 -48.60 -33.48
C LYS A 706 4.30 -50.08 -33.52
N VAL A 707 4.03 -50.85 -32.46
CA VAL A 707 4.38 -52.29 -32.41
C VAL A 707 3.22 -53.20 -32.85
N ASN A 708 1.99 -52.66 -32.94
CA ASN A 708 0.81 -53.40 -33.44
C ASN A 708 0.43 -53.04 -34.89
N VAL A 709 1.39 -52.50 -35.67
CA VAL A 709 1.27 -52.32 -37.12
C VAL A 709 2.56 -52.82 -37.76
N GLU A 710 2.81 -54.11 -37.56
CA GLU A 710 3.56 -55.05 -38.41
C GLU A 710 2.78 -56.38 -38.36
#